data_AF-A0A6N7BYH6-F1
#
_entry.id   AF-A0A6N7BYH6-F1
#
_cell.length_a   1.000
_cell.length_b   1.000
_cell.length_c   1.000
_cell.angle_alpha   90.00
_cell.angle_beta   90.00
_cell.angle_gamma   90.00
#
_symmetry.space_group_name_H-M   'P 1'
#
loop_
_entity.id
_entity.type
_entity.pdbx_description
1 polymer ?
#
loop_
_entity_poly.entity_id
_entity_poly.type
_entity_poly.pdbx_seq_one_letter_code
_entity_poly.pdbx_strand_id
1 'polypeptide(L)'
;MRSQSLLNLLVINDDQLYAERLVQLLSPYYDSVNLGFLDDKEELLKLLRQPWDVLVFGKAYNMSFTDVVSIVQEQNIDLPMICLVNEEVASTAYNEYELPTVISGTMVKALTIDQEMPVVMAICLQHSSLRSRRELKTLRQVLSEAEQRANVLIKNSKSAVAYIDEGIHIFANDPYLQLFGFKSMNEAVGVPIIDLISGGDSVKGFKQFLRQFDKGSRQDVEFNFESVRTDGSTFEAKLQLASATLEGEPVIQIIIQQNSNNSAEVAKRLAEAERKDNLTGLDNRRGFEEQMIAIHQQASQGLMTAALLYVQVDNVGKIRSSLGLQGIDATVKQVAHTLTELVPDGHVSRFSDTAFTILVKNKMTSDLEEIAKHIGSSIKGMFIEVDKRTTNTTVSIAIVKIEKNPVEPVIILERAMDAISQIMVETSNSGGSYRIYDPSEHANSDDHALAESLVDAITNNRFDLSFQLIYDINNDRSDFFEVYLRLPLSDADNTVLTPDQFMAVAKKHQLLEKIDRWVLINACKKINDVRKVHPEAKLLVQLTNASLVDKKLPIVASQLIKAVGGTAGVLTLQFNEIDISDHLTVAKSQFSALSDVSCQLGINNFGSSVKSIEIANFVQPNMVRLARSYIQDIGSAENLETVKSIITRTNDIKVDVLMPYIEDAATMSVAWSVGARYLQGYYLEEPSSTIKVAS
;
A
#
# COMPACT_ATOMS: atom_id res chain seq x y z
N MET A 1 2.58 -23.97 -15.46
CA MET A 1 2.86 -23.77 -14.02
C MET A 1 3.12 -25.15 -13.41
N ARG A 2 4.37 -25.49 -13.10
CA ARG A 2 4.67 -26.65 -12.25
C ARG A 2 4.29 -26.25 -10.82
N SER A 3 3.17 -26.74 -10.31
CA SER A 3 2.88 -26.64 -8.88
C SER A 3 3.88 -27.53 -8.15
N GLN A 4 4.60 -27.01 -7.17
CA GLN A 4 5.42 -27.80 -6.25
C GLN A 4 4.59 -28.99 -5.75
N SER A 5 4.87 -30.21 -6.21
CA SER A 5 4.11 -31.40 -5.84
C SER A 5 4.94 -32.26 -4.89
N LEU A 6 4.81 -31.96 -3.60
CA LEU A 6 5.31 -32.80 -2.52
C LEU A 6 4.23 -33.85 -2.19
N LEU A 7 4.61 -35.12 -2.15
CA LEU A 7 3.75 -36.24 -1.75
C LEU A 7 4.25 -36.82 -0.43
N ASN A 8 3.42 -36.82 0.61
CA ASN A 8 3.67 -37.60 1.82
C ASN A 8 3.01 -38.97 1.69
N LEU A 9 3.82 -39.99 1.41
CA LEU A 9 3.38 -41.36 1.20
C LEU A 9 3.70 -42.21 2.43
N LEU A 10 2.67 -42.83 3.02
CA LEU A 10 2.83 -43.79 4.11
C LEU A 10 2.68 -45.21 3.56
N VAL A 11 3.68 -46.07 3.72
CA VAL A 11 3.65 -47.46 3.27
C VAL A 11 3.73 -48.39 4.47
N ILE A 12 2.72 -49.24 4.62
CA ILE A 12 2.69 -50.30 5.62
C ILE A 12 2.99 -51.61 4.89
N ASN A 13 4.20 -52.14 5.02
CA ASN A 13 4.59 -53.39 4.36
C ASN A 13 5.73 -54.11 5.09
N ASP A 14 5.89 -55.42 4.90
CA ASP A 14 7.02 -56.20 5.43
C ASP A 14 8.25 -56.18 4.51
N ASP A 15 8.09 -55.67 3.29
CA ASP A 15 9.16 -55.45 2.30
C ASP A 15 9.48 -53.94 2.12
N GLN A 16 10.59 -53.50 2.70
CA GLN A 16 11.09 -52.14 2.57
C GLN A 16 11.57 -51.82 1.14
N LEU A 17 12.14 -52.79 0.41
CA LEU A 17 12.63 -52.57 -0.95
C LEU A 17 11.47 -52.25 -1.91
N TYR A 18 10.28 -52.81 -1.66
CA TYR A 18 9.08 -52.47 -2.40
C TYR A 18 8.68 -51.00 -2.21
N ALA A 19 8.74 -50.47 -0.98
CA ALA A 19 8.43 -49.08 -0.70
C ALA A 19 9.40 -48.12 -1.41
N GLU A 20 10.69 -48.46 -1.42
CA GLU A 20 11.72 -47.68 -2.14
C GLU A 20 11.53 -47.72 -3.66
N ARG A 21 11.14 -48.87 -4.23
CA ARG A 21 10.78 -48.97 -5.66
C ARG A 21 9.60 -48.07 -6.02
N LEU A 22 8.56 -48.03 -5.18
CA LEU A 22 7.42 -47.13 -5.41
C LEU A 22 7.84 -45.65 -5.44
N VAL A 23 8.74 -45.23 -4.55
CA VAL A 23 9.28 -43.86 -4.54
C VAL A 23 10.01 -43.54 -5.85
N GLN A 24 10.83 -44.47 -6.35
CA GLN A 24 11.53 -44.29 -7.62
C GLN A 24 10.55 -44.13 -8.79
N LEU A 25 9.49 -44.94 -8.85
CA LEU A 25 8.47 -44.87 -9.88
C LEU A 25 7.59 -43.60 -9.79
N LEU A 26 7.46 -43.00 -8.60
CA LEU A 26 6.72 -41.75 -8.39
C LEU A 26 7.53 -40.49 -8.69
N SER A 27 8.87 -40.59 -8.76
CA SER A 27 9.77 -39.45 -9.03
C SER A 27 9.48 -38.66 -10.32
N PRO A 28 8.91 -39.23 -11.41
CA PRO A 28 8.53 -38.43 -12.58
C PRO A 28 7.28 -37.56 -12.36
N TYR A 29 6.45 -37.87 -11.36
CA TYR A 29 5.16 -37.22 -11.11
C TYR A 29 5.21 -36.20 -9.97
N TYR A 30 6.18 -36.32 -9.08
CA TYR A 30 6.34 -35.51 -7.87
C TYR A 30 7.74 -34.94 -7.77
N ASP A 31 7.85 -33.66 -7.37
CA ASP A 31 9.16 -33.02 -7.15
C ASP A 31 9.89 -33.63 -5.93
N SER A 32 9.12 -34.10 -4.95
CA SER A 32 9.63 -34.81 -3.77
C SER A 32 8.58 -35.76 -3.23
N VAL A 33 9.02 -36.95 -2.80
CA VAL A 33 8.19 -37.94 -2.12
C VAL A 33 8.79 -38.19 -0.75
N ASN A 34 8.05 -37.81 0.29
CA ASN A 34 8.40 -38.10 1.67
C ASN A 34 7.78 -39.45 2.05
N LEU A 35 8.63 -40.45 2.27
CA LEU A 35 8.21 -41.83 2.56
C LEU A 35 8.22 -42.08 4.07
N GLY A 36 7.07 -42.45 4.63
CA GLY A 36 6.97 -43.13 5.90
C GLY A 36 6.83 -44.63 5.64
N PHE A 37 7.60 -45.45 6.35
CA PHE A 37 7.53 -46.91 6.26
C PHE A 37 7.34 -47.50 7.66
N LEU A 38 6.45 -48.48 7.80
CA LEU A 38 6.23 -49.22 9.04
C LEU A 38 5.72 -50.64 8.79
N ASP A 39 5.94 -51.52 9.75
CA ASP A 39 5.40 -52.88 9.80
C ASP A 39 4.74 -53.23 11.15
N ASP A 40 4.69 -52.27 12.08
CA ASP A 40 4.19 -52.40 13.47
C ASP A 40 3.07 -51.39 13.84
N LYS A 41 2.14 -51.85 14.70
CA LYS A 41 0.95 -51.11 15.13
C LYS A 41 1.20 -49.92 16.05
N GLU A 42 2.19 -49.98 16.94
CA GLU A 42 2.45 -48.88 17.88
C GLU A 42 3.05 -47.66 17.18
N GLU A 43 3.78 -47.88 16.08
CA GLU A 43 4.38 -46.81 15.29
C GLU A 43 3.37 -46.06 14.41
N LEU A 44 2.33 -46.76 13.94
CA LEU A 44 1.27 -46.16 13.12
C LEU A 44 0.61 -44.96 13.81
N LEU A 45 0.27 -45.08 15.10
CA LEU A 45 -0.37 -44.00 15.87
C LEU A 45 0.54 -42.78 16.04
N LYS A 46 1.86 -42.98 16.09
CA LYS A 46 2.83 -41.87 16.18
C LYS A 46 2.94 -41.15 14.84
N LEU A 47 3.03 -41.91 13.74
CA LEU A 47 3.18 -41.36 12.40
C LEU A 47 1.91 -40.66 11.93
N LEU A 48 0.71 -41.13 12.28
CA LEU A 48 -0.56 -40.47 11.96
C LEU A 48 -0.71 -39.05 12.58
N ARG A 49 0.15 -38.64 13.51
CA ARG A 49 0.21 -37.25 14.01
C ARG A 49 0.81 -36.28 12.98
N GLN A 50 1.49 -36.80 11.97
CA GLN A 50 2.01 -36.03 10.84
C GLN A 50 1.02 -36.06 9.67
N PRO A 51 1.00 -35.03 8.80
CA PRO A 51 0.11 -35.01 7.65
C PRO A 51 0.59 -35.99 6.57
N TRP A 52 -0.20 -37.03 6.31
CA TRP A 52 -0.01 -37.95 5.19
C TRP A 52 -1.04 -37.69 4.09
N ASP A 53 -0.67 -37.99 2.85
CA ASP A 53 -1.51 -37.76 1.69
C ASP A 53 -2.09 -39.05 1.09
N VAL A 54 -1.35 -40.15 1.13
CA VAL A 54 -1.83 -41.48 0.72
C VAL A 54 -1.17 -42.54 1.61
N LEU A 55 -1.95 -43.54 2.02
CA LEU A 55 -1.48 -44.73 2.72
C LEU A 55 -1.58 -45.94 1.78
N VAL A 56 -0.51 -46.72 1.66
CA VAL A 56 -0.49 -48.00 0.94
C VAL A 56 -0.23 -49.12 1.93
N PHE A 57 -1.15 -50.08 2.01
CA PHE A 57 -1.06 -51.24 2.87
C PHE A 57 -0.77 -52.48 2.04
N GLY A 58 0.34 -53.16 2.32
CA GLY A 58 0.69 -54.47 1.78
C GLY A 58 0.48 -55.56 2.83
N LYS A 59 1.53 -55.88 3.57
CA LYS A 59 1.52 -56.91 4.62
C LYS A 59 2.21 -56.41 5.88
N ALA A 60 1.69 -56.75 7.05
CA ALA A 60 2.26 -56.33 8.33
C ALA A 60 2.25 -57.49 9.34
N TYR A 61 3.13 -57.43 10.34
CA TYR A 61 3.31 -58.54 11.28
C TYR A 61 2.17 -58.69 12.31
N ASN A 62 1.60 -57.58 12.79
CA ASN A 62 0.63 -57.57 13.89
C ASN A 62 -0.61 -56.68 13.66
N MET A 63 -0.94 -56.38 12.40
CA MET A 63 -2.13 -55.61 12.05
C MET A 63 -2.74 -56.09 10.73
N SER A 64 -4.06 -56.05 10.64
CA SER A 64 -4.78 -56.24 9.38
C SER A 64 -5.07 -54.88 8.73
N PHE A 65 -5.47 -54.90 7.45
CA PHE A 65 -5.97 -53.69 6.79
C PHE A 65 -7.22 -53.13 7.49
N THR A 66 -8.07 -53.98 8.04
CA THR A 66 -9.28 -53.55 8.76
C THR A 66 -8.93 -52.82 10.06
N ASP A 67 -7.89 -53.27 10.78
CA ASP A 67 -7.37 -52.56 11.95
C ASP A 67 -6.90 -51.15 11.58
N VAL A 68 -6.20 -50.99 10.46
CA VAL A 68 -5.71 -49.68 9.97
C VAL A 68 -6.88 -48.75 9.63
N VAL A 69 -7.90 -49.26 8.93
CA VAL A 69 -9.09 -48.48 8.60
C VAL A 69 -9.80 -48.00 9.87
N SER A 70 -10.00 -48.87 10.86
CA SER A 70 -10.61 -48.52 12.14
C SER A 70 -9.81 -47.42 12.87
N ILE A 71 -8.48 -47.54 12.93
CA ILE A 71 -7.63 -46.53 13.58
C ILE A 71 -7.74 -45.17 12.88
N VAL A 72 -7.69 -45.12 11.55
CA VAL A 72 -7.77 -43.87 10.79
C VAL A 72 -9.15 -43.20 10.95
N GLN A 73 -10.23 -44.00 10.99
CA GLN A 73 -11.59 -43.51 11.21
C GLN A 73 -11.79 -42.99 12.64
N GLU A 74 -11.28 -43.69 13.67
CA GLU A 74 -11.34 -43.22 15.06
C GLU A 74 -10.63 -41.88 15.27
N GLN A 75 -9.53 -41.64 14.55
CA GLN A 75 -8.81 -40.37 14.59
C GLN A 75 -9.44 -39.27 13.70
N ASN A 76 -10.50 -39.59 12.95
CA ASN A 76 -11.21 -38.68 12.04
C ASN A 76 -10.27 -38.01 10.99
N ILE A 77 -9.31 -38.76 10.47
CA ILE A 77 -8.31 -38.28 9.49
C ILE A 77 -8.80 -38.57 8.06
N ASP A 78 -8.85 -37.55 7.19
CA ASP A 78 -9.09 -37.72 5.74
C ASP A 78 -7.80 -38.20 5.06
N LEU A 79 -7.54 -39.52 5.13
CA LEU A 79 -6.36 -40.19 4.56
C LEU A 79 -6.79 -41.30 3.59
N PRO A 80 -6.61 -41.12 2.27
CA PRO A 80 -6.85 -42.16 1.28
C PRO A 80 -5.94 -43.37 1.51
N MET A 81 -6.53 -44.56 1.47
CA MET A 81 -5.85 -45.83 1.68
C MET A 81 -5.91 -46.71 0.41
N ILE A 82 -4.84 -47.44 0.13
CA ILE A 82 -4.74 -48.41 -0.97
C ILE A 82 -4.33 -49.74 -0.35
N CYS A 83 -5.08 -50.80 -0.58
CA CYS A 83 -4.77 -52.14 -0.08
C CYS A 83 -4.22 -52.99 -1.22
N LEU A 84 -3.07 -53.63 -1.02
CA LEU A 84 -2.45 -54.53 -1.98
C LEU A 84 -2.87 -55.97 -1.65
N VAL A 85 -3.37 -56.69 -2.65
CA VAL A 85 -3.91 -58.05 -2.52
C VAL A 85 -3.17 -58.98 -3.48
N ASN A 86 -2.93 -60.25 -3.11
CA ASN A 86 -2.32 -61.24 -4.00
C ASN A 86 -3.36 -61.88 -4.93
N GLU A 87 -2.95 -62.30 -6.15
CA GLU A 87 -3.84 -62.91 -7.16
C GLU A 87 -4.61 -64.16 -6.65
N GLU A 88 -3.99 -65.01 -5.83
CA GLU A 88 -4.66 -66.19 -5.25
C GLU A 88 -5.85 -65.78 -4.36
N VAL A 89 -5.69 -64.71 -3.56
CA VAL A 89 -6.73 -64.17 -2.67
C VAL A 89 -7.80 -63.42 -3.45
N ALA A 90 -7.42 -62.69 -4.51
CA ALA A 90 -8.36 -61.96 -5.37
C ALA A 90 -9.35 -62.90 -6.10
N SER A 91 -8.93 -64.14 -6.40
CA SER A 91 -9.79 -65.16 -7.02
C SER A 91 -10.79 -65.81 -6.03
N THR A 92 -10.44 -65.89 -4.74
CA THR A 92 -11.31 -66.40 -3.66
C THR A 92 -12.12 -65.33 -2.91
N ALA A 93 -11.75 -64.05 -3.07
CA ALA A 93 -12.34 -62.90 -2.37
C ALA A 93 -13.81 -62.61 -2.71
N TYR A 94 -14.38 -63.27 -3.71
CA TYR A 94 -15.80 -63.12 -4.01
C TYR A 94 -16.73 -63.89 -3.08
N ASN A 95 -16.26 -64.90 -2.32
CA ASN A 95 -17.20 -65.82 -1.67
C ASN A 95 -17.00 -66.21 -0.20
N GLU A 96 -15.87 -66.01 0.49
CA GLU A 96 -15.81 -66.58 1.87
C GLU A 96 -14.83 -65.96 2.88
N TYR A 97 -14.21 -64.81 2.59
CA TYR A 97 -13.53 -64.03 3.61
C TYR A 97 -13.96 -62.58 3.52
N GLU A 98 -14.43 -62.06 4.64
CA GLU A 98 -14.81 -60.68 4.92
C GLU A 98 -13.68 -59.70 4.54
N LEU A 99 -13.51 -59.39 3.25
CA LEU A 99 -13.10 -58.06 2.83
C LEU A 99 -14.33 -57.22 3.12
N PRO A 100 -14.41 -56.56 4.30
CA PRO A 100 -15.64 -55.94 4.71
C PRO A 100 -15.93 -54.86 3.66
N THR A 101 -17.20 -54.71 3.34
CA THR A 101 -18.01 -53.49 3.16
C THR A 101 -17.36 -52.10 3.46
N VAL A 102 -16.08 -51.91 3.14
CA VAL A 102 -15.27 -50.68 3.25
C VAL A 102 -15.14 -50.02 1.87
N ILE A 103 -15.65 -50.67 0.82
CA ILE A 103 -15.74 -50.14 -0.55
C ILE A 103 -16.79 -49.00 -0.66
N SER A 104 -17.49 -48.62 0.41
CA SER A 104 -18.46 -47.52 0.39
C SER A 104 -17.87 -46.14 0.76
N GLY A 105 -16.59 -45.90 0.47
CA GLY A 105 -15.96 -44.60 0.66
C GLY A 105 -14.90 -44.33 -0.40
N THR A 106 -14.73 -43.06 -0.77
CA THR A 106 -13.76 -42.52 -1.74
C THR A 106 -12.28 -42.81 -1.43
N MET A 107 -11.97 -43.69 -0.48
CA MET A 107 -10.66 -43.82 0.16
C MET A 107 -10.11 -45.26 0.25
N VAL A 108 -10.68 -46.27 -0.41
CA VAL A 108 -10.06 -47.62 -0.45
C VAL A 108 -10.08 -48.21 -1.86
N LYS A 109 -8.91 -48.56 -2.40
CA LYS A 109 -8.76 -49.37 -3.63
C LYS A 109 -7.96 -50.63 -3.33
N ALA A 110 -8.47 -51.79 -3.73
CA ALA A 110 -7.71 -53.05 -3.73
C ALA A 110 -6.99 -53.20 -5.08
N LEU A 111 -5.68 -53.44 -5.06
CA LEU A 111 -4.86 -53.65 -6.27
C LEU A 111 -4.02 -54.91 -6.14
N THR A 112 -3.82 -55.61 -7.25
CA THR A 112 -2.94 -56.79 -7.30
C THR A 112 -1.48 -56.37 -7.16
N ILE A 113 -0.74 -57.01 -6.24
CA ILE A 113 0.65 -56.63 -5.92
C ILE A 113 1.62 -56.78 -7.11
N ASP A 114 1.27 -57.63 -8.09
CA ASP A 114 2.11 -58.01 -9.23
C ASP A 114 2.25 -56.92 -10.30
N GLN A 115 1.57 -55.78 -10.15
CA GLN A 115 1.63 -54.66 -11.09
C GLN A 115 1.92 -53.34 -10.35
N GLU A 116 3.17 -52.87 -10.41
CA GLU A 116 3.60 -51.64 -9.72
C GLU A 116 3.02 -50.36 -10.36
N MET A 117 2.86 -50.31 -11.69
CA MET A 117 2.39 -49.11 -12.38
C MET A 117 0.92 -48.73 -12.06
N PRO A 118 -0.03 -49.68 -11.98
CA PRO A 118 -1.38 -49.40 -11.47
C PRO A 118 -1.39 -48.84 -10.05
N VAL A 119 -0.50 -49.29 -9.16
CA VAL A 119 -0.37 -48.77 -7.79
C VAL A 119 0.09 -47.30 -7.82
N VAL A 120 1.11 -46.99 -8.63
CA VAL A 120 1.59 -45.62 -8.84
C VAL A 120 0.46 -44.71 -9.37
N MET A 121 -0.29 -45.15 -10.37
CA MET A 121 -1.42 -44.38 -10.91
C MET A 121 -2.53 -44.18 -9.87
N ALA A 122 -2.79 -45.19 -9.03
CA ALA A 122 -3.76 -45.07 -7.96
C ALA A 122 -3.33 -44.07 -6.88
N ILE A 123 -2.04 -44.05 -6.51
CA ILE A 123 -1.48 -43.05 -5.59
C ILE A 123 -1.69 -41.64 -6.16
N CYS A 124 -1.33 -41.41 -7.43
CA CYS A 124 -1.50 -40.12 -8.10
C CYS A 124 -2.98 -39.66 -8.10
N LEU A 125 -3.90 -40.55 -8.42
CA LEU A 125 -5.34 -40.25 -8.42
C LEU A 125 -5.87 -39.94 -7.02
N GLN A 126 -5.46 -40.71 -6.00
CA GLN A 126 -5.92 -40.50 -4.64
C GLN A 126 -5.39 -39.20 -4.03
N HIS A 127 -4.11 -38.88 -4.28
CA HIS A 127 -3.52 -37.62 -3.88
C HIS A 127 -4.25 -36.42 -4.52
N SER A 128 -4.52 -36.48 -5.82
CA SER A 128 -5.28 -35.43 -6.52
C SER A 128 -6.70 -35.28 -5.95
N SER A 129 -7.39 -36.39 -5.68
CA SER A 129 -8.73 -36.37 -5.10
C SER A 129 -8.74 -35.76 -3.69
N LEU A 130 -7.79 -36.13 -2.84
CA LEU A 130 -7.64 -35.54 -1.49
C LEU A 130 -7.41 -34.03 -1.56
N ARG A 131 -6.55 -33.58 -2.46
CA ARG A 131 -6.27 -32.15 -2.63
C ARG A 131 -7.52 -31.38 -3.03
N SER A 132 -8.29 -31.90 -3.99
CA SER A 132 -9.57 -31.31 -4.39
C SER A 132 -10.59 -31.30 -3.24
N ARG A 133 -10.67 -32.35 -2.42
CA ARG A 133 -11.56 -32.36 -1.24
C ARG A 133 -11.15 -31.35 -0.18
N ARG A 134 -9.86 -31.25 0.14
CA ARG A 134 -9.31 -30.27 1.09
C ARG A 134 -9.56 -28.83 0.60
N GLU A 135 -9.26 -28.56 -0.66
CA GLU A 135 -9.49 -27.25 -1.28
C GLU A 135 -10.98 -26.87 -1.27
N LEU A 136 -11.86 -27.82 -1.61
CA LEU A 136 -13.31 -27.61 -1.56
C LEU A 136 -13.81 -27.35 -0.13
N LYS A 137 -13.25 -28.03 0.89
CA LYS A 137 -13.56 -27.75 2.29
C LYS A 137 -13.14 -26.33 2.69
N THR A 138 -11.94 -25.90 2.31
CA THR A 138 -11.45 -24.54 2.57
C THR A 138 -12.30 -23.49 1.86
N LEU A 139 -12.63 -23.69 0.59
CA LEU A 139 -13.50 -22.78 -0.17
C LEU A 139 -14.90 -22.66 0.45
N ARG A 140 -15.48 -23.78 0.92
CA ARG A 140 -16.76 -23.76 1.66
C ARG A 140 -16.66 -22.95 2.95
N GLN A 141 -15.56 -23.08 3.69
CA GLN A 141 -15.35 -22.28 4.91
C GLN A 141 -15.22 -20.79 4.58
N VAL A 142 -14.40 -20.43 3.59
CA VAL A 142 -14.23 -19.03 3.16
C VAL A 142 -15.56 -18.43 2.67
N LEU A 143 -16.35 -19.20 1.92
CA LEU A 143 -17.68 -18.79 1.48
C LEU A 143 -18.60 -18.54 2.68
N SER A 144 -18.67 -19.46 3.63
CA SER A 144 -19.49 -19.32 4.84
C SER A 144 -19.09 -18.10 5.68
N GLU A 145 -17.79 -17.84 5.85
CA GLU A 145 -17.29 -16.64 6.54
C GLU A 145 -17.60 -15.35 5.77
N ALA A 146 -17.62 -15.39 4.43
CA ALA A 146 -18.01 -14.26 3.60
C ALA A 146 -19.52 -13.97 3.70
N GLU A 147 -20.36 -15.01 3.65
CA GLU A 147 -21.81 -14.92 3.83
C GLU A 147 -22.17 -14.37 5.21
N GLN A 148 -21.52 -14.87 6.27
CA GLN A 148 -21.75 -14.38 7.63
C GLN A 148 -21.38 -12.90 7.77
N ARG A 149 -20.25 -12.47 7.18
CA ARG A 149 -19.86 -11.04 7.16
C ARG A 149 -20.86 -10.18 6.39
N ALA A 150 -21.31 -10.64 5.22
CA ALA A 150 -22.32 -9.92 4.43
C ALA A 150 -23.63 -9.74 5.21
N ASN A 151 -24.10 -10.79 5.89
CA ASN A 151 -25.30 -10.74 6.71
C ASN A 151 -25.18 -9.77 7.89
N VAL A 152 -24.02 -9.71 8.56
CA VAL A 152 -23.75 -8.75 9.63
C VAL A 152 -23.75 -7.31 9.12
N LEU A 153 -23.15 -7.06 7.95
CA LEU A 153 -23.13 -5.74 7.32
C LEU A 153 -24.53 -5.25 6.93
N ILE A 154 -25.38 -6.14 6.42
CA ILE A 154 -26.77 -5.81 6.07
C ILE A 154 -27.61 -5.53 7.31
N LYS A 155 -27.47 -6.36 8.34
CA LYS A 155 -28.20 -6.20 9.61
C LYS A 155 -27.86 -4.86 10.29
N ASN A 156 -26.60 -4.44 10.22
CA ASN A 156 -26.12 -3.18 10.79
C ASN A 156 -26.16 -2.00 9.81
N SER A 157 -26.71 -2.19 8.61
CA SER A 157 -26.86 -1.11 7.63
C SER A 157 -27.84 -0.07 8.15
N LYS A 158 -27.60 1.20 7.80
CA LYS A 158 -28.56 2.30 8.06
C LYS A 158 -29.65 2.40 7.00
N SER A 159 -29.49 1.72 5.86
CA SER A 159 -30.48 1.69 4.79
C SER A 159 -31.54 0.63 5.07
N ALA A 160 -32.79 0.88 4.70
CA ALA A 160 -33.85 -0.12 4.76
C ALA A 160 -33.64 -1.16 3.65
N VAL A 161 -33.34 -2.39 4.04
CA VAL A 161 -33.03 -3.51 3.13
C VAL A 161 -33.92 -4.70 3.47
N ALA A 162 -34.49 -5.32 2.44
CA ALA A 162 -35.21 -6.57 2.53
C ALA A 162 -34.78 -7.54 1.41
N TYR A 163 -34.92 -8.83 1.66
CA TYR A 163 -34.89 -9.85 0.63
C TYR A 163 -36.32 -10.35 0.40
N ILE A 164 -36.67 -10.51 -0.87
CA ILE A 164 -37.92 -11.11 -1.29
C ILE A 164 -37.68 -12.34 -2.17
N ASP A 165 -38.57 -13.31 -2.04
CA ASP A 165 -38.69 -14.47 -2.91
C ASP A 165 -40.11 -14.54 -3.45
N GLU A 166 -40.27 -14.69 -4.77
CA GLU A 166 -41.56 -14.63 -5.48
C GLU A 166 -42.49 -13.45 -5.08
N GLY A 167 -41.92 -12.32 -4.64
CA GLY A 167 -42.69 -11.15 -4.19
C GLY A 167 -43.07 -11.15 -2.70
N ILE A 168 -42.56 -12.09 -1.91
CA ILE A 168 -42.84 -12.28 -0.49
C ILE A 168 -41.57 -11.97 0.31
N HIS A 169 -41.68 -11.25 1.42
CA HIS A 169 -40.53 -10.98 2.30
C HIS A 169 -40.05 -12.24 3.00
N ILE A 170 -38.75 -12.52 2.86
CA ILE A 170 -38.04 -13.60 3.56
C ILE A 170 -37.10 -13.06 4.63
N PHE A 171 -36.59 -11.84 4.44
CA PHE A 171 -35.70 -11.15 5.38
C PHE A 171 -35.88 -9.63 5.29
N ALA A 172 -35.72 -8.93 6.41
CA ALA A 172 -35.70 -7.48 6.48
C ALA A 172 -34.83 -7.02 7.67
N ASN A 173 -34.08 -5.95 7.50
CA ASN A 173 -33.27 -5.37 8.58
C ASN A 173 -34.05 -4.37 9.44
N ASP A 174 -33.50 -3.99 10.59
CA ASP A 174 -34.19 -3.13 11.56
C ASP A 174 -34.66 -1.78 10.97
N PRO A 175 -33.86 -1.05 10.14
CA PRO A 175 -34.34 0.16 9.47
C PRO A 175 -35.54 -0.08 8.56
N TYR A 176 -35.61 -1.23 7.87
CA TYR A 176 -36.76 -1.59 7.05
C TYR A 176 -38.02 -1.79 7.91
N LEU A 177 -37.90 -2.54 9.00
CA LEU A 177 -39.01 -2.76 9.92
C LEU A 177 -39.53 -1.43 10.50
N GLN A 178 -38.63 -0.54 10.92
CA GLN A 178 -38.98 0.78 11.42
C GLN A 178 -39.65 1.67 10.36
N LEU A 179 -39.15 1.63 9.12
CA LEU A 179 -39.66 2.46 8.03
C LEU A 179 -41.13 2.14 7.71
N PHE A 180 -41.48 0.85 7.70
CA PHE A 180 -42.82 0.35 7.39
C PHE A 180 -43.72 0.16 8.62
N GLY A 181 -43.18 0.24 9.83
CA GLY A 181 -43.93 0.12 11.08
C GLY A 181 -44.16 -1.32 11.55
N PHE A 182 -43.31 -2.27 11.15
CA PHE A 182 -43.33 -3.64 11.67
C PHE A 182 -42.64 -3.70 13.03
N LYS A 183 -43.22 -4.44 14.00
CA LYS A 183 -42.64 -4.57 15.34
C LYS A 183 -41.52 -5.59 15.41
N SER A 184 -41.54 -6.58 14.52
CA SER A 184 -40.52 -7.62 14.45
C SER A 184 -40.48 -8.25 13.07
N MET A 185 -39.37 -8.94 12.76
CA MET A 185 -39.22 -9.69 11.52
C MET A 185 -40.36 -10.69 11.28
N ASN A 186 -40.90 -11.31 12.34
CA ASN A 186 -41.98 -12.29 12.24
C ASN A 186 -43.30 -11.71 11.70
N GLU A 187 -43.52 -10.40 11.80
CA GLU A 187 -44.69 -9.72 11.21
C GLU A 187 -44.47 -9.39 9.73
N ALA A 188 -43.21 -9.28 9.30
CA ALA A 188 -42.84 -8.95 7.92
C ALA A 188 -42.70 -10.21 7.06
N VAL A 189 -42.19 -11.33 7.61
CA VAL A 189 -42.08 -12.61 6.89
C VAL A 189 -43.45 -13.01 6.34
N GLY A 190 -43.53 -13.35 5.05
CA GLY A 190 -44.77 -13.83 4.43
C GLY A 190 -45.70 -12.73 3.92
N VAL A 191 -45.41 -11.46 4.20
CA VAL A 191 -46.17 -10.33 3.65
C VAL A 191 -45.76 -10.09 2.20
N PRO A 192 -46.69 -10.01 1.23
CA PRO A 192 -46.39 -9.60 -0.14
C PRO A 192 -45.93 -8.14 -0.19
N ILE A 193 -44.86 -7.84 -0.93
CA ILE A 193 -44.37 -6.44 -1.07
C ILE A 193 -45.40 -5.50 -1.70
N ILE A 194 -46.30 -6.04 -2.51
CA ILE A 194 -47.38 -5.27 -3.16
C ILE A 194 -48.36 -4.65 -2.16
N ASP A 195 -48.47 -5.20 -0.95
CA ASP A 195 -49.38 -4.70 0.08
C ASP A 195 -48.83 -3.45 0.76
N LEU A 196 -47.55 -3.13 0.53
CA LEU A 196 -46.85 -1.96 1.06
C LEU A 196 -46.81 -0.77 0.07
N ILE A 197 -47.52 -0.87 -1.05
CA ILE A 197 -47.60 0.14 -2.11
C ILE A 197 -48.98 0.81 -2.09
N SER A 198 -49.04 2.15 -2.12
CA SER A 198 -50.31 2.88 -2.17
C SER A 198 -50.87 2.89 -3.61
N GLY A 199 -52.15 2.52 -3.76
CA GLY A 199 -52.91 2.77 -4.98
C GLY A 199 -52.78 1.73 -6.11
N GLY A 200 -53.89 1.54 -6.85
CA GLY A 200 -54.02 0.48 -7.86
C GLY A 200 -53.18 0.64 -9.13
N ASP A 201 -52.78 1.86 -9.50
CA ASP A 201 -51.95 2.10 -10.68
C ASP A 201 -50.44 1.93 -10.39
N SER A 202 -49.97 2.29 -9.19
CA SER A 202 -48.60 2.04 -8.71
C SER A 202 -48.30 0.54 -8.59
N VAL A 203 -49.28 -0.27 -8.15
CA VAL A 203 -49.15 -1.73 -8.05
C VAL A 203 -49.00 -2.38 -9.44
N LYS A 204 -49.70 -1.87 -10.46
CA LYS A 204 -49.55 -2.38 -11.85
C LYS A 204 -48.16 -2.06 -12.41
N GLY A 205 -47.67 -0.84 -12.20
CA GLY A 205 -46.31 -0.44 -12.59
C GLY A 205 -45.23 -1.28 -11.91
N PHE A 206 -45.38 -1.51 -10.61
CA PHE A 206 -44.46 -2.34 -9.83
C PHE A 206 -44.44 -3.82 -10.27
N LYS A 207 -45.60 -4.42 -10.56
CA LYS A 207 -45.67 -5.79 -11.11
C LYS A 207 -45.02 -5.92 -12.49
N GLN A 208 -45.11 -4.88 -13.31
CA GLN A 208 -44.43 -4.84 -14.61
C GLN A 208 -42.91 -4.68 -14.44
N PHE A 209 -42.48 -3.87 -13.47
CA PHE A 209 -41.08 -3.65 -13.12
C PHE A 209 -40.39 -4.94 -12.63
N LEU A 210 -41.00 -5.68 -11.69
CA LEU A 210 -40.48 -6.98 -11.25
C LEU A 210 -40.37 -7.98 -12.40
N ARG A 211 -41.39 -8.07 -13.26
CA ARG A 211 -41.37 -8.97 -14.44
C ARG A 211 -40.32 -8.60 -15.49
N GLN A 212 -39.93 -7.32 -15.59
CA GLN A 212 -38.86 -6.89 -16.49
C GLN A 212 -37.48 -7.21 -15.91
N PHE A 213 -37.32 -7.09 -14.59
CA PHE A 213 -36.12 -7.46 -13.88
C PHE A 213 -35.84 -8.98 -13.99
N ASP A 214 -36.85 -9.83 -13.81
CA ASP A 214 -36.74 -11.29 -13.96
C ASP A 214 -36.37 -11.74 -15.38
N LYS A 215 -36.70 -10.92 -16.39
CA LYS A 215 -36.36 -11.18 -17.80
C LYS A 215 -34.96 -10.69 -18.19
N GLY A 216 -34.16 -10.22 -17.24
CA GLY A 216 -32.77 -9.80 -17.45
C GLY A 216 -32.60 -8.38 -18.00
N SER A 217 -33.66 -7.56 -18.00
CA SER A 217 -33.55 -6.15 -18.36
C SER A 217 -32.94 -5.36 -17.19
N ARG A 218 -31.68 -4.92 -17.33
CA ARG A 218 -30.96 -4.10 -16.33
C ARG A 218 -31.09 -2.59 -16.55
N GLN A 219 -31.99 -2.15 -17.43
CA GLN A 219 -32.07 -0.74 -17.85
C GLN A 219 -32.76 0.17 -16.84
N ASP A 220 -33.69 -0.35 -16.03
CA ASP A 220 -34.36 0.40 -14.95
C ASP A 220 -34.12 -0.33 -13.63
N VAL A 221 -33.21 0.19 -12.80
CA VAL A 221 -32.88 -0.37 -11.47
C VAL A 221 -33.66 0.34 -10.35
N GLU A 222 -34.35 1.43 -10.69
CA GLU A 222 -34.98 2.33 -9.72
C GLU A 222 -36.46 2.54 -10.04
N PHE A 223 -37.32 2.46 -9.03
CA PHE A 223 -38.75 2.70 -9.14
C PHE A 223 -39.23 3.62 -8.01
N ASN A 224 -39.80 4.76 -8.36
CA ASN A 224 -40.39 5.69 -7.39
C ASN A 224 -41.87 5.34 -7.21
N PHE A 225 -42.31 5.27 -5.96
CA PHE A 225 -43.68 4.93 -5.61
C PHE A 225 -44.08 5.57 -4.28
N GLU A 226 -45.38 5.71 -4.07
CA GLU A 226 -45.89 6.03 -2.75
C GLU A 226 -46.17 4.72 -2.00
N SER A 227 -45.68 4.66 -0.77
CA SER A 227 -45.70 3.48 0.08
C SER A 227 -46.66 3.69 1.26
N VAL A 228 -47.23 2.60 1.78
CA VAL A 228 -48.15 2.60 2.93
C VAL A 228 -47.48 1.88 4.10
N ARG A 229 -47.49 2.51 5.28
CA ARG A 229 -47.08 1.89 6.55
C ARG A 229 -48.20 1.05 7.14
N THR A 230 -47.87 0.18 8.10
CA THR A 230 -48.85 -0.63 8.85
C THR A 230 -49.90 0.20 9.60
N ASP A 231 -49.61 1.46 9.93
CA ASP A 231 -50.52 2.40 10.58
C ASP A 231 -51.46 3.15 9.61
N GLY A 232 -51.32 2.89 8.29
CA GLY A 232 -52.11 3.53 7.23
C GLY A 232 -51.56 4.87 6.75
N SER A 233 -50.45 5.38 7.30
CA SER A 233 -49.78 6.58 6.78
C SER A 233 -49.03 6.29 5.48
N THR A 234 -48.95 7.27 4.58
CA THR A 234 -48.20 7.15 3.33
C THR A 234 -46.89 7.93 3.34
N PHE A 235 -45.93 7.51 2.50
CA PHE A 235 -44.70 8.26 2.25
C PHE A 235 -44.17 7.98 0.83
N GLU A 236 -43.48 8.95 0.25
CA GLU A 236 -42.80 8.76 -1.02
C GLU A 236 -41.50 7.99 -0.82
N ALA A 237 -41.31 6.95 -1.62
CA ALA A 237 -40.20 6.03 -1.52
C ALA A 237 -39.56 5.76 -2.89
N LYS A 238 -38.25 5.58 -2.86
CA LYS A 238 -37.46 5.10 -3.99
C LYS A 238 -37.02 3.67 -3.72
N LEU A 239 -37.37 2.77 -4.63
CA LEU A 239 -37.05 1.34 -4.59
C LEU A 239 -35.91 1.03 -5.54
N GLN A 240 -34.92 0.28 -5.07
CA GLN A 240 -33.86 -0.30 -5.90
C GLN A 240 -33.87 -1.82 -5.78
N LEU A 241 -33.69 -2.50 -6.91
CA LEU A 241 -33.62 -3.97 -6.97
C LEU A 241 -32.21 -4.44 -7.31
N ALA A 242 -31.74 -5.49 -6.64
CA ALA A 242 -30.53 -6.20 -7.00
C ALA A 242 -30.74 -7.71 -6.91
N SER A 243 -30.11 -8.47 -7.80
CA SER A 243 -30.09 -9.93 -7.69
C SER A 243 -29.14 -10.33 -6.57
N ALA A 244 -29.62 -11.18 -5.66
CA ALA A 244 -28.84 -11.67 -4.55
C ALA A 244 -29.07 -13.18 -4.38
N THR A 245 -28.33 -13.76 -3.45
CA THR A 245 -28.45 -15.17 -3.07
C THR A 245 -28.52 -15.22 -1.56
N LEU A 246 -29.52 -15.90 -1.00
CA LEU A 246 -29.66 -16.12 0.43
C LEU A 246 -29.73 -17.63 0.67
N GLU A 247 -28.80 -18.16 1.46
CA GLU A 247 -28.68 -19.60 1.73
C GLU A 247 -28.57 -20.48 0.47
N GLY A 248 -28.05 -19.91 -0.63
CA GLY A 248 -27.87 -20.60 -1.92
C GLY A 248 -29.06 -20.50 -2.87
N GLU A 249 -30.20 -19.97 -2.43
CA GLU A 249 -31.37 -19.74 -3.28
C GLU A 249 -31.31 -18.33 -3.91
N PRO A 250 -31.65 -18.18 -5.21
CA PRO A 250 -31.68 -16.88 -5.87
C PRO A 250 -32.85 -16.04 -5.34
N VAL A 251 -32.54 -14.87 -4.78
CA VAL A 251 -33.53 -13.96 -4.19
C VAL A 251 -33.35 -12.55 -4.75
N ILE A 252 -34.38 -11.71 -4.61
CA ILE A 252 -34.29 -10.30 -5.00
C ILE A 252 -34.06 -9.47 -3.75
N GLN A 253 -32.95 -8.73 -3.74
CA GLN A 253 -32.67 -7.71 -2.74
C GLN A 253 -33.40 -6.43 -3.09
N ILE A 254 -34.04 -5.83 -2.09
CA ILE A 254 -34.77 -4.57 -2.20
C ILE A 254 -34.18 -3.58 -1.22
N ILE A 255 -33.81 -2.41 -1.74
CA ILE A 255 -33.34 -1.28 -0.96
C ILE A 255 -34.36 -0.16 -1.10
N ILE A 256 -34.87 0.33 0.03
CA ILE A 256 -35.89 1.37 0.06
C ILE A 256 -35.33 2.62 0.72
N GLN A 257 -35.46 3.74 0.03
CA GLN A 257 -35.07 5.06 0.51
C GLN A 257 -36.31 5.94 0.61
N GLN A 258 -36.54 6.54 1.78
CA GLN A 258 -37.62 7.50 1.94
C GLN A 258 -37.21 8.84 1.30
N ASN A 259 -37.99 9.33 0.35
CA ASN A 259 -37.87 10.69 -0.16
C ASN A 259 -38.48 11.64 0.88
N SER A 260 -37.70 11.99 1.91
CA SER A 260 -38.12 13.00 2.88
C SER A 260 -37.66 14.39 2.45
N ASN A 261 -38.60 15.35 2.41
CA ASN A 261 -38.34 16.80 2.33
C ASN A 261 -37.58 17.36 3.56
N ASN A 262 -37.05 16.50 4.44
CA ASN A 262 -36.29 16.82 5.65
C ASN A 262 -34.77 16.63 5.48
N SER A 263 -34.31 16.33 4.26
CA SER A 263 -32.89 16.07 3.97
C SER A 263 -32.01 17.29 4.26
N ALA A 264 -32.51 18.52 4.07
CA ALA A 264 -31.69 19.72 4.19
C ALA A 264 -31.22 19.99 5.63
N GLU A 265 -32.08 19.83 6.65
CA GLU A 265 -31.70 20.16 8.03
C GLU A 265 -30.84 19.07 8.68
N VAL A 266 -31.13 17.79 8.39
CA VAL A 266 -30.31 16.66 8.85
C VAL A 266 -28.98 16.61 8.09
N ALA A 267 -28.97 16.85 6.78
CA ALA A 267 -27.72 16.97 6.02
C ALA A 267 -26.93 18.20 6.44
N LYS A 268 -27.58 19.31 6.82
CA LYS A 268 -26.90 20.48 7.36
C LYS A 268 -26.27 20.18 8.71
N ARG A 269 -26.98 19.53 9.64
CA ARG A 269 -26.40 19.10 10.94
C ARG A 269 -25.31 18.05 10.78
N LEU A 270 -25.44 17.14 9.83
CA LEU A 270 -24.42 16.13 9.51
C LEU A 270 -23.20 16.77 8.86
N ALA A 271 -23.38 17.68 7.90
CA ALA A 271 -22.31 18.46 7.30
C ALA A 271 -21.63 19.38 8.32
N GLU A 272 -22.38 19.98 9.25
CA GLU A 272 -21.82 20.75 10.36
C GLU A 272 -21.00 19.87 11.33
N ALA A 273 -21.45 18.65 11.62
CA ALA A 273 -20.70 17.70 12.45
C ALA A 273 -19.43 17.18 11.74
N GLU A 274 -19.51 16.90 10.44
CA GLU A 274 -18.35 16.48 9.61
C GLU A 274 -17.31 17.59 9.42
N ARG A 275 -17.66 18.85 9.74
CA ARG A 275 -16.78 20.01 9.66
C ARG A 275 -16.03 20.31 10.95
N LYS A 276 -16.36 19.68 12.09
CA LYS A 276 -15.76 19.99 13.39
C LYS A 276 -14.72 18.95 13.80
N ASP A 277 -13.70 19.40 14.51
CA ASP A 277 -12.73 18.55 15.21
C ASP A 277 -13.29 18.16 16.59
N ASN A 278 -13.32 16.85 16.87
CA ASN A 278 -13.91 16.33 18.10
C ASN A 278 -13.14 16.70 19.37
N LEU A 279 -11.84 17.02 19.26
CA LEU A 279 -11.00 17.32 20.42
C LEU A 279 -11.13 18.79 20.85
N THR A 280 -11.14 19.70 19.89
CA THR A 280 -11.04 21.15 20.10
C THR A 280 -12.34 21.90 19.85
N GLY A 281 -13.30 21.32 19.11
CA GLY A 281 -14.54 21.99 18.68
C GLY A 281 -14.34 23.03 17.58
N LEU A 282 -13.11 23.23 17.10
CA LEU A 282 -12.79 24.06 15.95
C LEU A 282 -13.25 23.39 14.65
N ASP A 283 -13.23 24.14 13.55
CA ASP A 283 -13.36 23.52 12.24
C ASP A 283 -12.16 22.58 12.01
N ASN A 284 -12.41 21.41 11.42
CA ASN A 284 -11.38 20.46 11.02
C ASN A 284 -10.83 20.84 9.63
N ARG A 285 -9.94 20.01 9.09
CA ARG A 285 -9.35 20.22 7.76
C ARG A 285 -10.39 20.49 6.67
N ARG A 286 -11.51 19.77 6.66
CA ARG A 286 -12.58 19.96 5.66
C ARG A 286 -13.25 21.32 5.81
N GLY A 287 -13.58 21.73 7.04
CA GLY A 287 -14.14 23.05 7.32
C GLY A 287 -13.20 24.18 6.88
N PHE A 288 -11.91 24.03 7.16
CA PHE A 288 -10.87 24.93 6.66
C PHE A 288 -10.82 25.00 5.12
N GLU A 289 -10.76 23.86 4.43
CA GLU A 289 -10.62 23.80 2.97
C GLU A 289 -11.80 24.50 2.27
N GLU A 290 -13.02 24.28 2.74
CA GLU A 290 -14.22 24.92 2.20
C GLU A 290 -14.20 26.45 2.44
N GLN A 291 -13.74 26.90 3.61
CA GLN A 291 -13.59 28.33 3.90
C GLN A 291 -12.47 28.96 3.06
N MET A 292 -11.38 28.23 2.82
CA MET A 292 -10.29 28.68 1.95
C MET A 292 -10.79 28.87 0.52
N ILE A 293 -11.54 27.91 -0.02
CA ILE A 293 -12.12 28.03 -1.37
C ILE A 293 -12.98 29.30 -1.49
N ALA A 294 -13.82 29.59 -0.49
CA ALA A 294 -14.63 30.81 -0.49
C ALA A 294 -13.77 32.09 -0.46
N ILE A 295 -12.71 32.12 0.36
CA ILE A 295 -11.76 33.23 0.43
C ILE A 295 -11.02 33.42 -0.90
N HIS A 296 -10.54 32.33 -1.49
CA HIS A 296 -9.80 32.33 -2.75
C HIS A 296 -10.64 32.86 -3.91
N GLN A 297 -11.92 32.47 -3.99
CA GLN A 297 -12.84 32.99 -4.99
C GLN A 297 -13.05 34.51 -4.86
N GLN A 298 -13.24 35.01 -3.62
CA GLN A 298 -13.42 36.44 -3.37
C GLN A 298 -12.14 37.24 -3.66
N ALA A 299 -10.98 36.71 -3.30
CA ALA A 299 -9.68 37.33 -3.58
C ALA A 299 -9.35 37.33 -5.09
N SER A 300 -9.67 36.25 -5.81
CA SER A 300 -9.51 36.15 -7.27
C SER A 300 -10.33 37.19 -8.02
N GLN A 301 -11.51 37.53 -7.50
CA GLN A 301 -12.37 38.60 -8.03
C GLN A 301 -11.88 40.01 -7.64
N GLY A 302 -10.83 40.11 -6.81
CA GLY A 302 -10.30 41.38 -6.30
C GLY A 302 -11.22 42.05 -5.28
N LEU A 303 -12.18 41.32 -4.69
CA LEU A 303 -13.16 41.86 -3.74
C LEU A 303 -12.61 41.98 -2.32
N MET A 304 -11.54 41.26 -1.99
CA MET A 304 -10.88 41.32 -0.69
C MET A 304 -9.43 40.84 -0.76
N THR A 305 -8.65 41.11 0.28
CA THR A 305 -7.39 40.42 0.55
C THR A 305 -7.53 39.56 1.80
N ALA A 306 -6.73 38.51 1.91
CA ALA A 306 -6.67 37.66 3.08
C ALA A 306 -5.25 37.19 3.35
N ALA A 307 -5.04 36.52 4.48
CA ALA A 307 -3.82 35.79 4.76
C ALA A 307 -4.15 34.47 5.47
N LEU A 308 -3.34 33.46 5.19
CA LEU A 308 -3.29 32.19 5.91
C LEU A 308 -2.14 32.25 6.90
N LEU A 309 -2.42 32.06 8.19
CA LEU A 309 -1.41 31.74 9.19
C LEU A 309 -1.48 30.23 9.44
N TYR A 310 -0.44 29.50 9.11
CA TYR A 310 -0.27 28.09 9.48
C TYR A 310 0.54 28.02 10.76
N VAL A 311 -0.02 27.42 11.81
CA VAL A 311 0.52 27.41 13.17
C VAL A 311 0.83 25.97 13.56
N GLN A 312 2.11 25.63 13.65
CA GLN A 312 2.59 24.32 14.05
C GLN A 312 2.98 24.34 15.53
N VAL A 313 2.47 23.39 16.33
CA VAL A 313 2.95 23.18 17.71
C VAL A 313 4.35 22.56 17.66
N ASP A 314 5.30 23.19 18.35
CA ASP A 314 6.68 22.73 18.41
C ASP A 314 6.90 21.68 19.51
N ASN A 315 8.06 21.02 19.51
CA ASN A 315 8.50 20.14 20.60
C ASN A 315 7.50 19.01 21.01
N VAL A 316 6.56 18.63 20.12
CA VAL A 316 5.54 17.60 20.38
C VAL A 316 6.18 16.27 20.82
N GLY A 317 7.33 15.90 20.25
CA GLY A 317 8.08 14.71 20.65
C GLY A 317 8.50 14.73 22.14
N LYS A 318 8.89 15.89 22.66
CA LYS A 318 9.24 16.07 24.09
C LYS A 318 8.00 16.02 24.99
N ILE A 319 6.88 16.57 24.52
CA ILE A 319 5.60 16.50 25.23
C ILE A 319 5.13 15.04 25.29
N ARG A 320 5.23 14.31 24.17
CA ARG A 320 4.89 12.89 24.10
C ARG A 320 5.75 12.04 25.03
N SER A 321 7.07 12.27 25.08
CA SER A 321 7.96 11.47 25.92
C SER A 321 7.77 11.75 27.42
N SER A 322 7.35 12.97 27.80
CA SER A 322 7.18 13.37 29.20
C SER A 322 5.78 13.11 29.76
N LEU A 323 4.74 13.31 28.95
CA LEU A 323 3.32 13.32 29.35
C LEU A 323 2.43 12.36 28.55
N GLY A 324 2.99 11.62 27.59
CA GLY A 324 2.23 10.71 26.74
C GLY A 324 1.23 11.41 25.82
N LEU A 325 0.25 10.65 25.32
CA LEU A 325 -0.77 11.16 24.40
C LEU A 325 -1.72 12.17 25.06
N GLN A 326 -2.03 11.98 26.35
CA GLN A 326 -2.87 12.92 27.12
C GLN A 326 -2.22 14.31 27.22
N GLY A 327 -0.89 14.37 27.33
CA GLY A 327 -0.12 15.61 27.26
C GLY A 327 -0.27 16.37 25.95
N ILE A 328 -0.30 15.65 24.84
CA ILE A 328 -0.50 16.23 23.50
C ILE A 328 -1.92 16.79 23.40
N ASP A 329 -2.93 16.00 23.77
CA ASP A 329 -4.34 16.42 23.70
C ASP A 329 -4.62 17.67 24.54
N ALA A 330 -4.07 17.74 25.76
CA ALA A 330 -4.19 18.92 26.62
C ALA A 330 -3.50 20.15 26.01
N THR A 331 -2.30 19.96 25.46
CA THR A 331 -1.55 21.03 24.76
C THR A 331 -2.35 21.57 23.58
N VAL A 332 -2.88 20.68 22.73
CA VAL A 332 -3.66 21.05 21.55
C VAL A 332 -4.94 21.79 21.95
N LYS A 333 -5.66 21.32 22.98
CA LYS A 333 -6.85 22.02 23.49
C LYS A 333 -6.54 23.43 23.98
N GLN A 334 -5.46 23.58 24.75
CA GLN A 334 -5.08 24.89 25.29
C GLN A 334 -4.65 25.84 24.17
N VAL A 335 -3.83 25.37 23.23
CA VAL A 335 -3.44 26.16 22.05
C VAL A 335 -4.68 26.56 21.23
N ALA A 336 -5.61 25.64 20.97
CA ALA A 336 -6.85 25.94 20.23
C ALA A 336 -7.67 27.05 20.90
N HIS A 337 -7.83 26.98 22.23
CA HIS A 337 -8.53 28.00 23.01
C HIS A 337 -7.83 29.35 22.89
N THR A 338 -6.51 29.39 23.11
CA THR A 338 -5.70 30.62 23.00
C THR A 338 -5.76 31.23 21.61
N LEU A 339 -5.66 30.43 20.54
CA LEU A 339 -5.76 30.96 19.17
C LEU A 339 -7.12 31.61 18.90
N THR A 340 -8.20 31.02 19.43
CA THR A 340 -9.57 31.55 19.27
C THR A 340 -9.79 32.85 20.03
N GLU A 341 -9.19 32.99 21.22
CA GLU A 341 -9.24 34.22 22.00
C GLU A 341 -8.40 35.36 21.40
N LEU A 342 -7.21 35.02 20.89
CA LEU A 342 -6.26 36.01 20.36
C LEU A 342 -6.62 36.52 18.97
N VAL A 343 -7.38 35.75 18.19
CA VAL A 343 -7.76 36.12 16.82
C VAL A 343 -9.28 35.99 16.62
N PRO A 344 -10.10 36.82 17.31
CA PRO A 344 -11.56 36.70 17.28
C PRO A 344 -12.15 36.99 15.88
N ASP A 345 -11.47 37.80 15.07
CA ASP A 345 -11.85 38.10 13.69
C ASP A 345 -11.31 37.06 12.68
N GLY A 346 -10.54 36.09 13.15
CA GLY A 346 -9.93 35.04 12.33
C GLY A 346 -10.75 33.76 12.34
N HIS A 347 -10.72 33.03 11.22
CA HIS A 347 -11.28 31.69 11.16
C HIS A 347 -10.20 30.68 11.57
N VAL A 348 -10.26 30.20 12.81
CA VAL A 348 -9.33 29.22 13.37
C VAL A 348 -9.84 27.80 13.13
N SER A 349 -8.98 26.95 12.59
CA SER A 349 -9.28 25.54 12.31
C SER A 349 -8.13 24.65 12.76
N ARG A 350 -8.41 23.40 13.14
CA ARG A 350 -7.42 22.36 13.37
C ARG A 350 -7.19 21.60 12.06
N PHE A 351 -6.02 21.81 11.47
CA PHE A 351 -5.69 21.28 10.14
C PHE A 351 -5.09 19.86 10.21
N SER A 352 -4.30 19.58 11.24
CA SER A 352 -3.73 18.26 11.53
C SER A 352 -3.68 18.01 13.04
N ASP A 353 -3.13 16.87 13.45
CA ASP A 353 -3.04 16.48 14.86
C ASP A 353 -2.42 17.58 15.75
N THR A 354 -1.41 18.29 15.24
CA THR A 354 -0.67 19.33 16.00
C THR A 354 -0.49 20.63 15.22
N ALA A 355 -1.28 20.85 14.17
CA ALA A 355 -1.24 22.08 13.38
C ALA A 355 -2.62 22.73 13.27
N PHE A 356 -2.61 24.05 13.29
CA PHE A 356 -3.77 24.91 13.16
C PHE A 356 -3.61 25.83 11.96
N THR A 357 -4.72 26.30 11.43
CA THR A 357 -4.76 27.32 10.38
C THR A 357 -5.65 28.45 10.82
N ILE A 358 -5.24 29.68 10.52
CA ILE A 358 -6.02 30.89 10.80
C ILE A 358 -6.15 31.67 9.51
N LEU A 359 -7.38 31.86 9.04
CA LEU A 359 -7.67 32.73 7.90
C LEU A 359 -8.12 34.09 8.41
N VAL A 360 -7.37 35.14 8.08
CA VAL A 360 -7.70 36.53 8.41
C VAL A 360 -7.94 37.35 7.15
N LYS A 361 -8.87 38.29 7.20
CA LYS A 361 -9.28 39.11 6.04
C LYS A 361 -8.83 40.55 6.21
N ASN A 362 -8.43 41.18 5.10
CA ASN A 362 -8.12 42.61 4.98
C ASN A 362 -7.13 43.13 6.03
N LYS A 363 -6.02 42.40 6.24
CA LYS A 363 -4.93 42.79 7.16
C LYS A 363 -3.69 43.20 6.37
N MET A 364 -2.97 44.22 6.86
CA MET A 364 -1.66 44.61 6.34
C MET A 364 -0.55 43.69 6.88
N THR A 365 0.63 43.70 6.26
CA THR A 365 1.78 42.90 6.71
C THR A 365 2.09 43.14 8.19
N SER A 366 2.11 44.40 8.63
CA SER A 366 2.37 44.79 10.01
C SER A 366 1.39 44.15 11.00
N ASP A 367 0.10 44.11 10.64
CA ASP A 367 -0.94 43.51 11.47
C ASP A 367 -0.73 42.00 11.60
N LEU A 368 -0.34 41.34 10.50
CA LEU A 368 -0.07 39.90 10.49
C LEU A 368 1.15 39.54 11.34
N GLU A 369 2.21 40.33 11.28
CA GLU A 369 3.38 40.16 12.14
C GLU A 369 3.02 40.36 13.61
N GLU A 370 2.21 41.37 13.93
CA GLU A 370 1.77 41.63 15.30
C GLU A 370 0.93 40.47 15.83
N ILE A 371 -0.01 39.95 15.03
CA ILE A 371 -0.79 38.75 15.36
C ILE A 371 0.14 37.55 15.62
N ALA A 372 1.11 37.28 14.74
CA ALA A 372 2.02 36.15 14.91
C ALA A 372 2.92 36.29 16.14
N LYS A 373 3.47 37.49 16.40
CA LYS A 373 4.24 37.79 17.62
C LYS A 373 3.38 37.62 18.88
N HIS A 374 2.13 38.06 18.83
CA HIS A 374 1.22 37.97 19.97
C HIS A 374 0.82 36.51 20.26
N ILE A 375 0.53 35.71 19.23
CA ILE A 375 0.30 34.27 19.35
C ILE A 375 1.54 33.58 19.94
N GLY A 376 2.72 33.80 19.34
CA GLY A 376 3.95 33.14 19.76
C GLY A 376 4.34 33.46 21.20
N SER A 377 4.25 34.73 21.61
CA SER A 377 4.55 35.15 22.98
C SER A 377 3.55 34.62 24.00
N SER A 378 2.25 34.64 23.69
CA SER A 378 1.20 34.13 24.56
C SER A 378 1.36 32.63 24.78
N ILE A 379 1.58 31.86 23.71
CA ILE A 379 1.74 30.40 23.79
C ILE A 379 3.02 30.02 24.53
N LYS A 380 4.14 30.71 24.28
CA LYS A 380 5.41 30.50 24.98
C LYS A 380 5.30 30.72 26.49
N GLY A 381 4.40 31.61 26.93
CA GLY A 381 4.12 31.88 28.33
C GLY A 381 3.17 30.88 29.00
N MET A 382 2.57 29.95 28.25
CA MET A 382 1.60 29.01 28.80
C MET A 382 2.27 27.85 29.55
N PHE A 383 1.67 27.51 30.68
CA PHE A 383 1.95 26.29 31.42
C PHE A 383 0.75 25.35 31.26
N ILE A 384 0.98 24.18 30.67
CA ILE A 384 -0.04 23.17 30.42
C ILE A 384 0.11 22.11 31.50
N GLU A 385 -0.87 22.05 32.41
CA GLU A 385 -0.91 21.07 33.48
C GLU A 385 -1.70 19.83 33.06
N VAL A 386 -1.09 18.66 33.20
CA VAL A 386 -1.73 17.36 33.02
C VAL A 386 -1.41 16.54 34.26
N ASP A 387 -2.46 16.20 35.01
CA ASP A 387 -2.39 15.61 36.35
C ASP A 387 -1.59 16.44 37.37
N LYS A 388 -0.32 16.07 37.61
CA LYS A 388 0.61 16.72 38.56
C LYS A 388 1.92 17.15 37.89
N ARG A 389 1.92 17.23 36.57
CA ARG A 389 3.09 17.60 35.76
C ARG A 389 2.72 18.77 34.87
N THR A 390 3.70 19.64 34.64
CA THR A 390 3.54 20.83 33.81
C THR A 390 4.48 20.74 32.64
N THR A 391 4.00 21.06 31.44
CA THR A 391 4.82 21.28 30.25
C THR A 391 4.59 22.68 29.71
N ASN A 392 5.51 23.16 28.88
CA ASN A 392 5.33 24.31 28.04
C ASN A 392 5.57 23.92 26.58
N THR A 393 5.18 24.81 25.67
CA THR A 393 5.45 24.66 24.25
C THR A 393 5.66 26.02 23.60
N THR A 394 6.15 26.01 22.38
CA THR A 394 6.12 27.14 21.46
C THR A 394 5.31 26.76 20.23
N VAL A 395 5.07 27.73 19.35
CA VAL A 395 4.54 27.49 18.01
C VAL A 395 5.42 28.14 16.97
N SER A 396 5.56 27.47 15.83
CA SER A 396 6.12 28.02 14.60
C SER A 396 4.99 28.47 13.70
N ILE A 397 5.07 29.69 13.15
CA ILE A 397 3.97 30.32 12.40
C ILE A 397 4.43 30.73 11.00
N ALA A 398 3.83 30.16 9.96
CA ALA A 398 4.02 30.60 8.58
C ALA A 398 2.85 31.48 8.14
N ILE A 399 3.12 32.62 7.51
CA ILE A 399 2.10 33.57 7.04
C ILE A 399 2.16 33.65 5.52
N VAL A 400 1.08 33.27 4.82
CA VAL A 400 0.99 33.38 3.36
C VAL A 400 -0.14 34.34 2.99
N LYS A 401 0.19 35.39 2.25
CA LYS A 401 -0.81 36.35 1.78
C LYS A 401 -1.61 35.81 0.59
N ILE A 402 -2.89 36.15 0.58
CA ILE A 402 -3.85 35.81 -0.45
C ILE A 402 -4.35 37.14 -1.04
N GLU A 403 -3.73 37.53 -2.15
CA GLU A 403 -3.99 38.80 -2.84
C GLU A 403 -4.73 38.57 -4.16
N LYS A 404 -4.80 39.59 -5.02
CA LYS A 404 -5.42 39.50 -6.34
C LYS A 404 -4.68 38.47 -7.21
N ASN A 405 -5.43 37.65 -7.95
CA ASN A 405 -4.92 36.50 -8.71
C ASN A 405 -4.12 35.51 -7.84
N PRO A 406 -4.70 35.00 -6.74
CA PRO A 406 -4.00 34.08 -5.86
C PRO A 406 -3.71 32.76 -6.58
N VAL A 407 -2.55 32.16 -6.28
CA VAL A 407 -2.23 30.79 -6.70
C VAL A 407 -3.25 29.79 -6.12
N GLU A 408 -3.27 28.57 -6.61
CA GLU A 408 -4.23 27.57 -6.15
C GLU A 408 -4.15 27.34 -4.62
N PRO A 409 -5.29 27.07 -3.96
CA PRO A 409 -5.39 26.72 -2.53
C PRO A 409 -4.28 25.79 -2.02
N VAL A 410 -3.99 24.74 -2.79
CA VAL A 410 -3.01 23.71 -2.44
C VAL A 410 -1.60 24.31 -2.37
N ILE A 411 -1.24 25.14 -3.34
CA ILE A 411 0.07 25.80 -3.40
C ILE A 411 0.24 26.79 -2.23
N ILE A 412 -0.83 27.48 -1.80
CA ILE A 412 -0.80 28.37 -0.63
C ILE A 412 -0.45 27.57 0.63
N LEU A 413 -1.01 26.37 0.80
CA LEU A 413 -0.71 25.48 1.92
C LEU A 413 0.70 24.90 1.87
N GLU A 414 1.14 24.43 0.70
CA GLU A 414 2.50 23.93 0.48
C GLU A 414 3.53 24.98 0.88
N ARG A 415 3.35 26.22 0.41
CA ARG A 415 4.19 27.37 0.78
C ARG A 415 4.23 27.63 2.29
N ALA A 416 3.09 27.47 2.97
CA ALA A 416 3.04 27.63 4.41
C ALA A 416 3.81 26.51 5.13
N MET A 417 3.68 25.26 4.68
CA MET A 417 4.39 24.11 5.23
C MET A 417 5.90 24.17 4.97
N ASP A 418 6.32 24.64 3.80
CA ASP A 418 7.72 24.88 3.47
C ASP A 418 8.33 25.94 4.38
N ALA A 419 7.60 27.05 4.62
CA ALA A 419 8.02 28.09 5.55
C ALA A 419 8.13 27.58 7.00
N ILE A 420 7.25 26.68 7.46
CA ILE A 420 7.41 25.99 8.75
C ILE A 420 8.69 25.15 8.76
N SER A 421 8.94 24.38 7.70
CA SER A 421 10.14 23.54 7.60
C SER A 421 11.43 24.39 7.65
N GLN A 422 11.44 25.55 6.99
CA GLN A 422 12.54 26.51 7.06
C GLN A 422 12.75 27.06 8.48
N ILE A 423 11.66 27.43 9.18
CA ILE A 423 11.75 27.84 10.59
C ILE A 423 12.41 26.74 11.43
N MET A 424 12.02 25.48 11.23
CA MET A 424 12.60 24.36 11.97
C MET A 424 14.10 24.19 11.69
N VAL A 425 14.55 24.35 10.44
CA VAL A 425 15.97 24.31 10.09
C VAL A 425 16.73 25.46 10.73
N GLU A 426 16.26 26.70 10.56
CA GLU A 426 16.91 27.92 11.08
C GLU A 426 17.01 27.92 12.61
N THR A 427 16.01 27.34 13.29
CA THR A 427 15.95 27.26 14.75
C THR A 427 16.55 25.97 15.30
N SER A 428 17.23 25.15 14.48
CA SER A 428 17.81 23.86 14.91
C SER A 428 16.79 22.96 15.63
N ASN A 429 15.58 22.87 15.06
CA ASN A 429 14.42 22.15 15.57
C ASN A 429 13.84 22.65 16.91
N SER A 430 14.23 23.85 17.37
CA SER A 430 13.66 24.43 18.60
C SER A 430 12.31 25.13 18.36
N GLY A 431 12.05 25.61 17.14
CA GLY A 431 10.82 26.29 16.74
C GLY A 431 10.67 27.69 17.35
N GLY A 432 9.42 28.12 17.53
CA GLY A 432 9.08 29.33 18.28
C GLY A 432 9.31 30.65 17.54
N SER A 433 9.35 30.61 16.21
CA SER A 433 9.50 31.79 15.36
C SER A 433 8.33 31.90 14.38
N TYR A 434 8.25 33.02 13.66
CA TYR A 434 7.32 33.17 12.55
C TYR A 434 8.06 33.57 11.27
N ARG A 435 7.49 33.20 10.12
CA ARG A 435 7.99 33.58 8.80
C ARG A 435 6.84 34.02 7.92
N ILE A 436 6.98 35.16 7.26
CA ILE A 436 6.05 35.56 6.20
C ILE A 436 6.58 34.99 4.89
N TYR A 437 5.76 34.21 4.21
CA TYR A 437 5.98 33.86 2.82
C TYR A 437 5.86 35.15 1.99
N ASP A 438 7.00 35.65 1.55
CA ASP A 438 7.07 36.75 0.62
C ASP A 438 7.08 36.18 -0.81
N PRO A 439 6.06 36.50 -1.64
CA PRO A 439 6.14 36.21 -3.05
C PRO A 439 7.39 36.80 -3.68
N SER A 440 7.95 37.93 -3.24
CA SER A 440 9.20 38.45 -3.81
C SER A 440 10.45 37.62 -3.45
N GLU A 441 10.40 36.75 -2.44
CA GLU A 441 11.41 35.69 -2.21
C GLU A 441 11.26 34.52 -3.22
N HIS A 442 10.13 34.42 -3.96
CA HIS A 442 9.81 33.26 -4.82
C HIS A 442 9.03 33.59 -6.13
N ALA A 443 8.87 34.85 -6.51
CA ALA A 443 7.95 35.29 -7.56
C ALA A 443 8.47 36.57 -8.21
N ASN A 444 8.96 36.34 -9.42
CA ASN A 444 9.03 37.23 -10.58
C ASN A 444 10.34 37.98 -10.85
N SER A 445 11.28 38.04 -9.90
CA SER A 445 12.70 38.25 -10.23
C SER A 445 13.40 36.90 -10.23
N ASP A 446 13.39 36.21 -9.08
CA ASP A 446 14.31 35.09 -8.86
C ASP A 446 13.85 33.79 -9.53
N ASP A 447 12.55 33.54 -9.69
CA ASP A 447 12.06 32.38 -10.46
C ASP A 447 12.39 32.50 -11.96
N HIS A 448 12.24 33.70 -12.52
CA HIS A 448 12.57 33.96 -13.92
C HIS A 448 14.08 34.03 -14.11
N ALA A 449 14.80 34.71 -13.21
CA ALA A 449 16.27 34.77 -13.21
C ALA A 449 16.90 33.41 -12.94
N LEU A 450 16.29 32.55 -12.11
CA LEU A 450 16.72 31.18 -11.89
C LEU A 450 16.38 30.31 -13.10
N ALA A 451 15.21 30.47 -13.72
CA ALA A 451 14.91 29.81 -14.99
C ALA A 451 15.88 30.24 -16.10
N GLU A 452 16.21 31.53 -16.20
CA GLU A 452 17.24 32.06 -17.11
C GLU A 452 18.61 31.51 -16.75
N SER A 453 18.97 31.45 -15.47
CA SER A 453 20.22 30.86 -15.00
C SER A 453 20.31 29.37 -15.31
N LEU A 454 19.20 28.64 -15.22
CA LEU A 454 19.11 27.23 -15.62
C LEU A 454 19.25 27.08 -17.13
N VAL A 455 18.54 27.88 -17.92
CA VAL A 455 18.66 27.89 -19.38
C VAL A 455 20.08 28.23 -19.81
N ASP A 456 20.68 29.22 -19.18
CA ASP A 456 22.06 29.62 -19.42
C ASP A 456 23.02 28.50 -18.99
N ALA A 457 22.87 27.91 -17.80
CA ALA A 457 23.72 26.82 -17.34
C ALA A 457 23.68 25.60 -18.28
N ILE A 458 22.50 25.29 -18.83
CA ILE A 458 22.34 24.26 -19.88
C ILE A 458 23.08 24.66 -21.16
N THR A 459 22.89 25.90 -21.63
CA THR A 459 23.38 26.37 -22.93
C THR A 459 24.89 26.61 -22.93
N ASN A 460 25.42 27.14 -21.82
CA ASN A 460 26.80 27.58 -21.65
C ASN A 460 27.64 26.64 -20.77
N ASN A 461 27.12 25.45 -20.41
CA ASN A 461 27.78 24.46 -19.56
C ASN A 461 28.27 25.01 -18.21
N ARG A 462 27.42 25.76 -17.50
CA ARG A 462 27.76 26.37 -16.20
C ARG A 462 27.37 25.52 -14.98
N PHE A 463 26.70 24.39 -15.17
CA PHE A 463 26.46 23.45 -14.09
C PHE A 463 27.76 22.76 -13.67
N ASP A 464 27.86 22.48 -12.37
CA ASP A 464 28.94 21.68 -11.81
C ASP A 464 28.47 20.27 -11.48
N LEU A 465 29.32 19.30 -11.75
CA LEU A 465 29.12 17.90 -11.39
C LEU A 465 30.08 17.53 -10.26
N SER A 466 29.54 16.93 -9.20
CA SER A 466 30.29 16.24 -8.16
C SER A 466 30.04 14.74 -8.25
N PHE A 467 31.00 13.95 -7.80
CA PHE A 467 31.00 12.50 -7.88
C PHE A 467 31.26 11.94 -6.49
N GLN A 468 30.48 10.95 -6.08
CA GLN A 468 30.68 10.25 -4.81
C GLN A 468 30.83 8.76 -5.07
N LEU A 469 31.85 8.16 -4.45
CA LEU A 469 32.10 6.72 -4.57
C LEU A 469 30.96 5.92 -3.93
N ILE A 470 30.54 4.87 -4.63
CA ILE A 470 29.67 3.81 -4.16
C ILE A 470 30.55 2.58 -3.93
N TYR A 471 30.63 2.14 -2.68
CA TYR A 471 31.44 0.98 -2.30
C TYR A 471 30.68 -0.31 -2.60
N ASP A 472 31.26 -1.18 -3.42
CA ASP A 472 30.76 -2.54 -3.65
C ASP A 472 31.46 -3.52 -2.70
N ILE A 473 30.72 -4.06 -1.74
CA ILE A 473 31.26 -5.01 -0.75
C ILE A 473 31.77 -6.29 -1.42
N ASN A 474 31.24 -6.64 -2.60
CA ASN A 474 31.68 -7.83 -3.33
C ASN A 474 32.90 -7.55 -4.22
N ASN A 475 33.27 -6.28 -4.43
CA ASN A 475 34.38 -5.88 -5.28
C ASN A 475 35.01 -4.57 -4.78
N ASP A 476 36.03 -4.71 -3.92
CA ASP A 476 36.80 -3.60 -3.33
C ASP A 476 37.47 -2.66 -4.37
N ARG A 477 37.47 -3.02 -5.66
CA ARG A 477 38.01 -2.22 -6.77
C ARG A 477 36.94 -1.69 -7.72
N SER A 478 35.67 -1.66 -7.31
CA SER A 478 34.63 -1.10 -8.15
C SER A 478 34.70 0.43 -8.15
N ASP A 479 35.21 0.99 -9.24
CA ASP A 479 35.22 2.43 -9.48
C ASP A 479 33.80 2.90 -9.88
N PHE A 480 32.85 2.84 -8.94
CA PHE A 480 31.44 3.14 -9.20
C PHE A 480 31.03 4.44 -8.52
N PHE A 481 30.60 5.43 -9.30
CA PHE A 481 30.34 6.77 -8.76
C PHE A 481 28.91 7.23 -9.02
N GLU A 482 28.29 7.82 -8.00
CA GLU A 482 27.05 8.59 -8.17
C GLU A 482 27.35 10.02 -8.60
N VAL A 483 26.54 10.54 -9.52
CA VAL A 483 26.66 11.90 -10.06
C VAL A 483 25.69 12.84 -9.36
N TYR A 484 26.23 13.94 -8.81
CA TYR A 484 25.47 15.02 -8.19
C TYR A 484 25.58 16.30 -9.02
N LEU A 485 24.44 16.93 -9.26
CA LEU A 485 24.34 18.21 -9.94
C LEU A 485 24.40 19.37 -8.94
N ARG A 486 25.07 20.45 -9.33
CA ARG A 486 25.16 21.71 -8.60
C ARG A 486 25.02 22.88 -9.57
N LEU A 487 24.31 23.93 -9.17
CA LEU A 487 24.17 25.17 -9.95
C LEU A 487 24.92 26.30 -9.26
N PRO A 488 26.09 26.71 -9.78
CA PRO A 488 26.76 27.92 -9.34
C PRO A 488 25.97 29.16 -9.76
N LEU A 489 25.68 30.06 -8.84
CA LEU A 489 25.13 31.37 -9.16
C LEU A 489 26.26 32.34 -9.46
N SER A 490 26.18 33.03 -10.59
CA SER A 490 27.24 33.95 -11.04
C SER A 490 27.30 35.26 -10.24
N ASP A 491 26.20 35.64 -9.57
CA ASP A 491 25.99 36.98 -9.02
C ASP A 491 25.95 37.06 -7.47
N ALA A 492 26.26 35.98 -6.74
CA ALA A 492 26.28 35.99 -5.27
C ALA A 492 27.42 35.12 -4.68
N ASP A 493 28.16 35.68 -3.71
CA ASP A 493 29.28 35.11 -2.93
C ASP A 493 29.35 33.56 -2.92
N ASN A 494 29.98 32.95 -3.93
CA ASN A 494 30.18 31.49 -4.05
C ASN A 494 28.92 30.63 -3.78
N THR A 495 27.72 31.16 -4.03
CA THR A 495 26.48 30.45 -3.71
C THR A 495 26.25 29.35 -4.74
N VAL A 496 26.13 28.12 -4.24
CA VAL A 496 25.91 26.92 -5.06
C VAL A 496 24.58 26.29 -4.65
N LEU A 497 23.66 26.17 -5.61
CA LEU A 497 22.36 25.56 -5.39
C LEU A 497 22.39 24.04 -5.66
N THR A 498 21.69 23.31 -4.80
CA THR A 498 21.42 21.88 -4.93
C THR A 498 20.10 21.63 -5.69
N PRO A 499 19.88 20.42 -6.25
CA PRO A 499 18.66 20.12 -6.99
C PRO A 499 17.38 20.43 -6.21
N ASP A 500 17.33 20.12 -4.91
CA ASP A 500 16.16 20.39 -4.07
C ASP A 500 15.73 21.87 -4.07
N GLN A 501 16.68 22.79 -4.34
CA GLN A 501 16.42 24.24 -4.37
C GLN A 501 15.93 24.75 -5.72
N PHE A 502 16.20 24.06 -6.84
CA PHE A 502 15.85 24.57 -8.19
C PHE A 502 14.95 23.62 -9.00
N MET A 503 14.77 22.37 -8.60
CA MET A 503 14.02 21.38 -9.40
C MET A 503 12.54 21.73 -9.55
N ALA A 504 11.94 22.41 -8.57
CA ALA A 504 10.57 22.92 -8.67
C ALA A 504 10.43 23.96 -9.82
N VAL A 505 11.38 24.89 -9.93
CA VAL A 505 11.45 25.89 -11.01
C VAL A 505 11.72 25.20 -12.34
N ALA A 506 12.65 24.27 -12.39
CA ALA A 506 12.93 23.49 -13.59
C ALA A 506 11.69 22.71 -14.08
N LYS A 507 10.88 22.15 -13.18
CA LYS A 507 9.62 21.48 -13.51
C LYS A 507 8.60 22.46 -14.09
N LYS A 508 8.39 23.59 -13.40
CA LYS A 508 7.46 24.67 -13.82
C LYS A 508 7.80 25.20 -15.22
N HIS A 509 9.08 25.32 -15.55
CA HIS A 509 9.57 25.81 -16.84
C HIS A 509 9.90 24.70 -17.86
N GLN A 510 9.53 23.44 -17.61
CA GLN A 510 9.75 22.29 -18.52
C GLN A 510 11.22 22.09 -18.92
N LEU A 511 12.14 22.34 -17.99
CA LEU A 511 13.59 22.22 -18.20
C LEU A 511 14.15 20.85 -17.78
N LEU A 512 13.37 20.00 -17.09
CA LEU A 512 13.84 18.73 -16.51
C LEU A 512 14.52 17.82 -17.54
N GLU A 513 13.90 17.56 -18.70
CA GLU A 513 14.48 16.73 -19.77
C GLU A 513 15.82 17.30 -20.27
N LYS A 514 15.94 18.62 -20.35
CA LYS A 514 17.17 19.29 -20.81
C LYS A 514 18.29 19.16 -19.78
N ILE A 515 17.95 19.30 -18.50
CA ILE A 515 18.90 19.12 -17.39
C ILE A 515 19.37 17.67 -17.35
N ASP A 516 18.46 16.71 -17.40
CA ASP A 516 18.77 15.27 -17.45
C ASP A 516 19.73 14.93 -18.60
N ARG A 517 19.45 15.41 -19.81
CA ARG A 517 20.36 15.24 -20.96
C ARG A 517 21.71 15.91 -20.74
N TRP A 518 21.73 17.13 -20.18
CA TRP A 518 22.97 17.85 -19.90
C TRP A 518 23.85 17.07 -18.91
N VAL A 519 23.25 16.55 -17.82
CA VAL A 519 23.94 15.73 -16.82
C VAL A 519 24.50 14.46 -17.46
N LEU A 520 23.67 13.72 -18.21
CA LEU A 520 24.10 12.48 -18.86
C LEU A 520 25.31 12.70 -19.78
N ILE A 521 25.25 13.72 -20.65
CA ILE A 521 26.31 13.98 -21.61
C ILE A 521 27.60 14.38 -20.89
N ASN A 522 27.53 15.29 -19.93
CA ASN A 522 28.73 15.82 -19.27
C ASN A 522 29.33 14.82 -18.27
N ALA A 523 28.50 14.02 -17.59
CA ALA A 523 28.98 12.93 -16.76
C ALA A 523 29.70 11.86 -17.61
N CYS A 524 29.11 11.47 -18.76
CA CYS A 524 29.74 10.54 -19.71
C CYS A 524 31.07 11.06 -20.25
N LYS A 525 31.21 12.37 -20.50
CA LYS A 525 32.51 12.95 -20.89
C LYS A 525 33.56 12.80 -19.78
N LYS A 526 33.19 13.11 -18.53
CA LYS A 526 34.10 13.04 -17.37
C LYS A 526 34.57 11.60 -17.11
N ILE A 527 33.66 10.63 -17.10
CA ILE A 527 34.03 9.23 -16.90
C ILE A 527 34.82 8.66 -18.09
N ASN A 528 34.63 9.15 -19.32
CA ASN A 528 35.45 8.71 -20.46
C ASN A 528 36.94 9.02 -20.28
N ASP A 529 37.27 10.18 -19.73
CA ASP A 529 38.67 10.52 -19.43
C ASP A 529 39.26 9.64 -18.33
N VAL A 530 38.47 9.32 -17.31
CA VAL A 530 38.87 8.39 -16.24
C VAL A 530 39.07 6.98 -16.79
N ARG A 531 38.18 6.51 -17.66
CA ARG A 531 38.21 5.16 -18.24
C ARG A 531 39.39 4.87 -19.15
N LYS A 532 40.11 5.91 -19.61
CA LYS A 532 41.41 5.73 -20.29
C LYS A 532 42.46 5.11 -19.36
N VAL A 533 42.34 5.34 -18.05
CA VAL A 533 43.25 4.81 -17.03
C VAL A 533 42.58 3.70 -16.21
N HIS A 534 41.28 3.81 -15.95
CA HIS A 534 40.48 2.87 -15.17
C HIS A 534 39.29 2.32 -15.99
N PRO A 535 39.51 1.32 -16.86
CA PRO A 535 38.51 0.85 -17.83
C PRO A 535 37.22 0.28 -17.23
N GLU A 536 37.21 -0.02 -15.94
CA GLU A 536 36.06 -0.59 -15.23
C GLU A 536 35.19 0.46 -14.55
N ALA A 537 35.54 1.75 -14.64
CA ALA A 537 34.83 2.81 -13.93
C ALA A 537 33.39 3.03 -14.46
N LYS A 538 32.42 3.16 -13.55
CA LYS A 538 30.98 3.21 -13.81
C LYS A 538 30.34 4.44 -13.18
N LEU A 539 29.19 4.83 -13.73
CA LEU A 539 28.39 5.94 -13.21
C LEU A 539 26.97 5.50 -12.86
N LEU A 540 26.44 6.04 -11.78
CA LEU A 540 25.02 6.10 -11.46
C LEU A 540 24.54 7.53 -11.65
N VAL A 541 23.53 7.71 -12.50
CA VAL A 541 22.92 9.01 -12.79
C VAL A 541 21.43 8.95 -12.45
N GLN A 542 20.99 9.85 -11.58
CA GLN A 542 19.58 10.03 -11.27
C GLN A 542 18.91 10.87 -12.36
N LEU A 543 17.73 10.42 -12.81
CA LEU A 543 16.93 11.09 -13.82
C LEU A 543 15.50 11.31 -13.34
N THR A 544 14.84 12.31 -13.92
CA THR A 544 13.47 12.69 -13.59
C THR A 544 12.43 11.91 -14.38
N ASN A 545 11.15 12.07 -14.00
CA ASN A 545 10.04 11.53 -14.78
C ASN A 545 9.99 12.00 -16.24
N ALA A 546 10.52 13.18 -16.56
CA ALA A 546 10.56 13.70 -17.92
C ALA A 546 11.38 12.78 -18.84
N SER A 547 12.48 12.23 -18.32
CA SER A 547 13.31 11.25 -19.03
C SER A 547 12.72 9.84 -18.99
N LEU A 548 11.98 9.48 -17.93
CA LEU A 548 11.30 8.18 -17.82
C LEU A 548 10.30 7.97 -18.97
N VAL A 549 9.58 9.03 -19.35
CA VAL A 549 8.58 8.99 -20.44
C VAL A 549 9.15 9.35 -21.82
N ASP A 550 10.42 9.77 -21.91
CA ASP A 550 11.07 10.13 -23.18
C ASP A 550 11.50 8.89 -23.97
N LYS A 551 10.79 8.63 -25.06
CA LYS A 551 11.08 7.52 -25.99
C LYS A 551 12.45 7.62 -26.68
N LYS A 552 13.11 8.78 -26.66
CA LYS A 552 14.44 8.98 -27.27
C LYS A 552 15.58 8.60 -26.33
N LEU A 553 15.33 8.47 -25.03
CA LEU A 553 16.36 8.20 -24.04
C LEU A 553 17.19 6.93 -24.34
N PRO A 554 16.61 5.78 -24.75
CA PRO A 554 17.40 4.59 -25.08
C PRO A 554 18.41 4.82 -26.21
N ILE A 555 18.05 5.62 -27.22
CA ILE A 555 18.96 5.97 -28.32
C ILE A 555 20.12 6.82 -27.80
N VAL A 556 19.83 7.81 -26.96
CA VAL A 556 20.85 8.68 -26.36
C VAL A 556 21.78 7.87 -25.45
N ALA A 557 21.22 7.02 -24.58
CA ALA A 557 22.00 6.13 -23.70
C ALA A 557 22.91 5.19 -24.51
N SER A 558 22.41 4.58 -25.59
CA SER A 558 23.22 3.72 -26.47
C SER A 558 24.41 4.47 -27.09
N GLN A 559 24.18 5.69 -27.56
CA GLN A 559 25.24 6.52 -28.14
C GLN A 559 26.30 6.91 -27.11
N LEU A 560 25.87 7.28 -25.90
CA LEU A 560 26.78 7.63 -24.81
C LEU A 560 27.59 6.40 -24.37
N ILE A 561 26.96 5.26 -24.12
CA ILE A 561 27.66 4.02 -23.74
C ILE A 561 28.74 3.66 -24.78
N LYS A 562 28.42 3.75 -26.07
CA LYS A 562 29.40 3.53 -27.15
C LYS A 562 30.56 4.53 -27.11
N ALA A 563 30.27 5.81 -26.87
CA ALA A 563 31.28 6.85 -26.81
C ALA A 563 32.26 6.69 -25.64
N VAL A 564 31.83 6.08 -24.53
CA VAL A 564 32.63 5.87 -23.31
C VAL A 564 33.27 4.47 -23.25
N GLY A 565 33.32 3.75 -24.38
CA GLY A 565 34.05 2.48 -24.50
C GLY A 565 33.20 1.21 -24.49
N GLY A 566 31.87 1.33 -24.58
CA GLY A 566 30.98 0.27 -25.10
C GLY A 566 30.84 -1.01 -24.26
N THR A 567 31.30 -1.04 -23.01
CA THR A 567 31.09 -2.19 -22.11
C THR A 567 29.70 -2.10 -21.46
N ALA A 568 29.11 -3.25 -21.16
CA ALA A 568 27.82 -3.29 -20.47
C ALA A 568 27.96 -2.79 -19.03
N GLY A 569 26.99 -1.99 -18.57
CA GLY A 569 26.94 -1.53 -17.18
C GLY A 569 27.86 -0.37 -16.81
N VAL A 570 28.42 0.36 -17.79
CA VAL A 570 29.14 1.63 -17.53
C VAL A 570 28.21 2.70 -16.99
N LEU A 571 26.96 2.70 -17.45
CA LEU A 571 25.95 3.68 -17.09
C LEU A 571 24.78 2.97 -16.41
N THR A 572 24.50 3.40 -15.19
CA THR A 572 23.31 3.03 -14.41
C THR A 572 22.40 4.24 -14.33
N LEU A 573 21.16 4.11 -14.80
CA LEU A 573 20.15 5.17 -14.71
C LEU A 573 19.16 4.87 -13.61
N GLN A 574 18.90 5.85 -12.75
CA GLN A 574 18.03 5.68 -11.61
C GLN A 574 16.83 6.61 -11.68
N PHE A 575 15.63 6.09 -11.40
CA PHE A 575 14.38 6.85 -11.35
C PHE A 575 13.72 6.72 -9.98
N ASN A 576 13.00 7.74 -9.53
CA ASN A 576 12.29 7.70 -8.25
C ASN A 576 11.17 6.65 -8.26
N GLU A 577 11.01 5.91 -7.16
CA GLU A 577 9.95 4.91 -6.98
C GLU A 577 8.55 5.46 -7.26
N ILE A 578 8.24 6.68 -6.82
CA ILE A 578 6.93 7.31 -7.02
C ILE A 578 6.68 7.57 -8.51
N ASP A 579 7.68 8.10 -9.22
CA ASP A 579 7.57 8.37 -10.66
C ASP A 579 7.32 7.08 -11.47
N ILE A 580 7.96 5.96 -11.06
CA ILE A 580 7.75 4.64 -11.63
C ILE A 580 6.33 4.13 -11.33
N SER A 581 5.88 4.26 -10.08
CA SER A 581 4.55 3.83 -9.63
C SER A 581 3.45 4.54 -10.43
N ASP A 582 3.59 5.84 -10.63
CA ASP A 582 2.62 6.67 -11.37
C ASP A 582 2.57 6.32 -12.88
N HIS A 583 3.65 5.72 -13.41
CA HIS A 583 3.79 5.42 -14.84
C HIS A 583 4.18 3.95 -15.10
N LEU A 584 3.62 3.01 -14.34
CA LEU A 584 4.11 1.61 -14.26
C LEU A 584 4.29 0.91 -15.63
N THR A 585 3.33 1.06 -16.55
CA THR A 585 3.40 0.44 -17.90
C THR A 585 4.47 1.09 -18.78
N VAL A 586 4.58 2.42 -18.72
CA VAL A 586 5.61 3.19 -19.44
C VAL A 586 6.99 2.84 -18.89
N ALA A 587 7.15 2.83 -17.57
CA ALA A 587 8.38 2.47 -16.89
C ALA A 587 8.86 1.07 -17.29
N LYS A 588 7.97 0.05 -17.30
CA LYS A 588 8.35 -1.29 -17.77
C LYS A 588 8.87 -1.30 -19.21
N SER A 589 8.19 -0.60 -20.12
CA SER A 589 8.62 -0.52 -21.52
C SER A 589 9.97 0.19 -21.69
N GLN A 590 10.17 1.28 -20.93
CA GLN A 590 11.39 2.06 -20.95
C GLN A 590 12.55 1.29 -20.33
N PHE A 591 12.32 0.56 -19.23
CA PHE A 591 13.32 -0.26 -18.58
C PHE A 591 13.81 -1.37 -19.51
N SER A 592 12.89 -2.04 -20.20
CA SER A 592 13.24 -3.02 -21.24
C SER A 592 14.09 -2.39 -22.35
N ALA A 593 13.67 -1.24 -22.90
CA ALA A 593 14.38 -0.58 -23.99
C ALA A 593 15.79 -0.09 -23.59
N LEU A 594 15.97 0.35 -22.34
CA LEU A 594 17.27 0.75 -21.80
C LEU A 594 18.17 -0.46 -21.53
N SER A 595 17.59 -1.56 -21.06
CA SER A 595 18.32 -2.82 -20.88
C SER A 595 18.85 -3.37 -22.21
N ASP A 596 18.04 -3.28 -23.29
CA ASP A 596 18.43 -3.71 -24.64
C ASP A 596 19.66 -2.97 -25.18
N VAL A 597 19.92 -1.75 -24.70
CA VAL A 597 21.11 -0.96 -25.06
C VAL A 597 22.25 -1.08 -24.03
N SER A 598 22.21 -2.13 -23.20
CA SER A 598 23.22 -2.44 -22.17
C SER A 598 23.36 -1.40 -21.05
N CYS A 599 22.31 -0.60 -20.82
CA CYS A 599 22.21 0.29 -19.67
C CYS A 599 21.74 -0.48 -18.44
N GLN A 600 22.38 -0.24 -17.29
CA GLN A 600 21.85 -0.73 -16.01
C GLN A 600 20.80 0.24 -15.47
N LEU A 601 19.87 -0.27 -14.67
CA LEU A 601 18.74 0.49 -14.16
C LEU A 601 18.58 0.35 -12.67
N GLY A 602 18.18 1.44 -12.03
CA GLY A 602 17.93 1.48 -10.60
C GLY A 602 16.62 2.17 -10.23
N ILE A 603 16.15 1.88 -9.02
CA ILE A 603 15.05 2.60 -8.36
C ILE A 603 15.62 3.43 -7.22
N ASN A 604 15.29 4.72 -7.15
CA ASN A 604 15.64 5.63 -6.05
C ASN A 604 14.49 5.72 -5.04
N ASN A 605 14.80 6.03 -3.78
CA ASN A 605 13.85 6.11 -2.67
C ASN A 605 13.01 4.84 -2.48
N PHE A 606 13.62 3.68 -2.70
CA PHE A 606 12.95 2.38 -2.62
C PHE A 606 12.50 2.05 -1.19
N GLY A 607 11.27 1.56 -1.08
CA GLY A 607 10.62 1.25 0.20
C GLY A 607 9.70 2.37 0.70
N SER A 608 9.52 3.44 -0.07
CA SER A 608 8.61 4.56 0.24
C SER A 608 7.16 4.22 -0.11
N SER A 609 6.93 3.20 -0.95
CA SER A 609 5.61 2.69 -1.30
C SER A 609 5.29 1.39 -0.55
N VAL A 610 4.01 1.14 -0.31
CA VAL A 610 3.52 -0.13 0.28
C VAL A 610 3.80 -1.33 -0.66
N LYS A 611 4.06 -1.08 -1.94
CA LYS A 611 4.20 -2.09 -3.01
C LYS A 611 5.59 -2.15 -3.65
N SER A 612 6.65 -1.72 -2.96
CA SER A 612 8.00 -1.61 -3.53
C SER A 612 8.51 -2.88 -4.22
N ILE A 613 8.33 -4.05 -3.60
CA ILE A 613 8.79 -5.33 -4.17
C ILE A 613 7.96 -5.74 -5.39
N GLU A 614 6.67 -5.40 -5.43
CA GLU A 614 5.81 -5.68 -6.58
C GLU A 614 6.23 -4.80 -7.76
N ILE A 615 6.55 -3.52 -7.50
CA ILE A 615 7.08 -2.59 -8.50
C ILE A 615 8.42 -3.12 -9.05
N ALA A 616 9.35 -3.49 -8.18
CA ALA A 616 10.65 -4.04 -8.59
C ALA A 616 10.51 -5.33 -9.40
N ASN A 617 9.63 -6.26 -9.00
CA ASN A 617 9.34 -7.47 -9.78
C ASN A 617 8.77 -7.15 -11.17
N PHE A 618 7.99 -6.07 -11.29
CA PHE A 618 7.34 -5.71 -12.54
C PHE A 618 8.28 -5.05 -13.54
N VAL A 619 9.16 -4.15 -13.09
CA VAL A 619 10.10 -3.40 -13.94
C VAL A 619 11.50 -4.02 -14.03
N GLN A 620 11.83 -4.96 -13.13
CA GLN A 620 13.09 -5.73 -13.09
C GLN A 620 14.35 -4.84 -13.14
N PRO A 621 14.57 -3.96 -12.15
CA PRO A 621 15.78 -3.14 -12.09
C PRO A 621 17.02 -4.01 -11.80
N ASN A 622 18.22 -3.48 -12.05
CA ASN A 622 19.46 -4.11 -11.61
C ASN A 622 19.74 -3.84 -10.13
N MET A 623 19.32 -2.67 -9.64
CA MET A 623 19.51 -2.29 -8.24
C MET A 623 18.40 -1.40 -7.68
N VAL A 624 18.35 -1.27 -6.37
CA VAL A 624 17.51 -0.30 -5.66
C VAL A 624 18.33 0.46 -4.63
N ARG A 625 18.02 1.74 -4.44
CA ARG A 625 18.57 2.58 -3.38
C ARG A 625 17.51 2.78 -2.31
N LEU A 626 17.80 2.33 -1.08
CA LEU A 626 16.87 2.44 0.03
C LEU A 626 16.54 3.90 0.34
N ALA A 627 15.28 4.17 0.66
CA ALA A 627 14.85 5.48 1.13
C ALA A 627 15.52 5.85 2.46
N ARG A 628 15.74 7.15 2.69
CA ARG A 628 16.40 7.67 3.90
C ARG A 628 15.71 7.21 5.19
N SER A 629 14.39 6.99 5.17
CA SER A 629 13.62 6.51 6.31
C SER A 629 14.08 5.16 6.86
N TYR A 630 14.64 4.28 6.03
CA TYR A 630 15.19 2.99 6.47
C TYR A 630 16.57 3.12 7.14
N ILE A 631 17.26 4.24 6.89
CA ILE A 631 18.59 4.50 7.45
C ILE A 631 18.45 5.28 8.77
N GLN A 632 17.42 6.12 8.88
CA GLN A 632 17.07 6.81 10.11
C GLN A 632 16.78 5.80 11.23
N ASP A 633 17.49 5.90 12.34
CA ASP A 633 17.35 5.02 13.51
C ASP A 633 17.62 3.52 13.24
N ILE A 634 18.57 3.21 12.36
CA ILE A 634 18.95 1.81 12.07
C ILE A 634 19.59 1.07 13.27
N GLY A 635 19.93 1.80 14.34
CA GLY A 635 20.40 1.23 15.59
C GLY A 635 19.32 0.54 16.43
N SER A 636 18.03 0.80 16.15
CA SER A 636 16.92 0.13 16.84
C SER A 636 16.71 -1.30 16.31
N ALA A 637 16.40 -2.24 17.20
CA ALA A 637 16.22 -3.65 16.83
C ALA A 637 15.07 -3.87 15.83
N GLU A 638 13.96 -3.13 16.00
CA GLU A 638 12.78 -3.21 15.14
C GLU A 638 13.06 -2.69 13.73
N ASN A 639 13.74 -1.55 13.60
CA ASN A 639 14.10 -1.02 12.29
C ASN A 639 15.16 -1.89 11.60
N LEU A 640 16.13 -2.42 12.35
CA LEU A 640 17.15 -3.33 11.82
C LEU A 640 16.53 -4.61 11.23
N GLU A 641 15.52 -5.19 11.88
CA GLU A 641 14.79 -6.35 11.34
C GLU A 641 14.00 -5.99 10.08
N THR A 642 13.39 -4.80 10.06
CA THR A 642 12.68 -4.26 8.89
C THR A 642 13.62 -4.08 7.70
N VAL A 643 14.79 -3.48 7.91
CA VAL A 643 15.84 -3.29 6.88
C VAL A 643 16.36 -4.63 6.37
N LYS A 644 16.63 -5.59 7.25
CA LYS A 644 17.05 -6.95 6.84
C LYS A 644 15.99 -7.64 6.00
N SER A 645 14.73 -7.53 6.39
CA SER A 645 13.60 -8.14 5.66
C SER A 645 13.47 -7.58 4.25
N ILE A 646 13.50 -6.25 4.08
CA ILE A 646 13.40 -5.62 2.75
C ILE A 646 14.61 -5.95 1.87
N ILE A 647 15.83 -5.97 2.42
CA ILE A 647 17.04 -6.37 1.69
C ILE A 647 16.93 -7.84 1.24
N THR A 648 16.55 -8.73 2.14
CA THR A 648 16.41 -10.17 1.82
C THR A 648 15.41 -10.39 0.69
N ARG A 649 14.21 -9.81 0.80
CA ARG A 649 13.16 -9.93 -0.22
C ARG A 649 13.56 -9.31 -1.57
N THR A 650 14.42 -8.31 -1.56
CA THR A 650 14.96 -7.68 -2.78
C THR A 650 16.03 -8.56 -3.41
N ASN A 651 16.90 -9.15 -2.61
CA ASN A 651 17.90 -10.11 -3.09
C ASN A 651 17.26 -11.38 -3.65
N ASP A 652 16.13 -11.85 -3.09
CA ASP A 652 15.37 -13.00 -3.59
C ASP A 652 14.91 -12.84 -5.05
N ILE A 653 14.65 -11.60 -5.47
CA ILE A 653 14.29 -11.24 -6.85
C ILE A 653 15.51 -10.86 -7.71
N LYS A 654 16.72 -11.13 -7.21
CA LYS A 654 18.03 -10.90 -7.86
C LYS A 654 18.32 -9.44 -8.17
N VAL A 655 17.89 -8.53 -7.30
CA VAL A 655 18.13 -7.10 -7.41
C VAL A 655 19.11 -6.67 -6.32
N ASP A 656 20.19 -5.97 -6.70
CA ASP A 656 21.19 -5.50 -5.74
C ASP A 656 20.65 -4.32 -4.89
N VAL A 657 21.05 -4.23 -3.63
CA VAL A 657 20.65 -3.12 -2.75
C VAL A 657 21.80 -2.15 -2.47
N LEU A 658 21.54 -0.87 -2.71
CA LEU A 658 22.34 0.28 -2.31
C LEU A 658 21.78 0.89 -1.02
N MET A 659 22.61 0.93 0.01
CA MET A 659 22.31 1.55 1.28
C MET A 659 23.01 2.92 1.39
N PRO A 660 22.26 4.02 1.29
CA PRO A 660 22.84 5.36 1.36
C PRO A 660 22.92 5.92 2.79
N TYR A 661 23.46 7.14 2.92
CA TYR A 661 23.52 7.92 4.17
C TYR A 661 24.28 7.26 5.33
N ILE A 662 25.38 6.57 5.03
CA ILE A 662 26.30 6.08 6.05
C ILE A 662 27.17 7.24 6.55
N GLU A 663 26.73 7.87 7.64
CA GLU A 663 27.31 9.10 8.19
C GLU A 663 28.24 8.86 9.40
N ASP A 664 28.24 7.64 9.96
CA ASP A 664 29.05 7.29 11.11
C ASP A 664 29.46 5.80 11.14
N ALA A 665 30.39 5.46 12.03
CA ALA A 665 30.94 4.11 12.19
C ALA A 665 29.91 3.08 12.70
N ALA A 666 28.93 3.49 13.50
CA ALA A 666 27.89 2.59 14.01
C ALA A 666 26.93 2.19 12.87
N THR A 667 26.49 3.16 12.07
CA THR A 667 25.68 2.94 10.87
C THR A 667 26.42 2.02 9.88
N MET A 668 27.72 2.22 9.68
CA MET A 668 28.56 1.36 8.85
C MET A 668 28.60 -0.09 9.35
N SER A 669 28.79 -0.30 10.66
CA SER A 669 28.81 -1.64 11.25
C SER A 669 27.49 -2.38 11.04
N VAL A 670 26.36 -1.65 11.12
CA VAL A 670 25.03 -2.23 10.87
C VAL A 670 24.86 -2.54 9.38
N ALA A 671 25.22 -1.61 8.49
CA ALA A 671 25.12 -1.76 7.04
C ALA A 671 25.82 -3.03 6.53
N TRP A 672 27.00 -3.35 7.09
CA TRP A 672 27.74 -4.58 6.76
C TRP A 672 27.00 -5.86 7.16
N SER A 673 26.18 -5.81 8.22
CA SER A 673 25.49 -6.96 8.79
C SER A 673 24.13 -7.28 8.15
N VAL A 674 23.55 -6.32 7.42
CA VAL A 674 22.19 -6.44 6.85
C VAL A 674 22.16 -6.98 5.42
N GLY A 675 23.33 -7.17 4.79
CA GLY A 675 23.46 -7.81 3.48
C GLY A 675 23.18 -6.91 2.28
N ALA A 676 23.25 -5.58 2.45
CA ALA A 676 23.27 -4.64 1.33
C ALA A 676 24.60 -4.78 0.59
N ARG A 677 24.58 -4.83 -0.74
CA ARG A 677 25.81 -4.98 -1.55
C ARG A 677 26.56 -3.67 -1.69
N TYR A 678 25.84 -2.59 -1.94
CA TYR A 678 26.42 -1.28 -2.20
C TYR A 678 26.20 -0.35 -1.03
N LEU A 679 27.23 0.40 -0.67
CA LEU A 679 27.25 1.29 0.48
C LEU A 679 27.70 2.70 0.07
N GLN A 680 27.06 3.73 0.61
CA GLN A 680 27.44 5.12 0.34
C GLN A 680 27.11 6.04 1.53
N GLY A 681 27.99 6.99 1.80
CA GLY A 681 27.74 8.06 2.78
C GLY A 681 29.01 8.86 3.09
N TYR A 682 28.87 9.95 3.85
CA TYR A 682 29.98 10.87 4.12
C TYR A 682 31.05 10.27 5.03
N TYR A 683 30.70 9.27 5.85
CA TYR A 683 31.70 8.53 6.64
C TYR A 683 32.68 7.76 5.75
N LEU A 684 32.22 7.33 4.58
CA LEU A 684 33.01 6.60 3.60
C LEU A 684 33.81 7.57 2.73
N GLU A 685 33.11 8.43 1.98
CA GLU A 685 33.70 9.48 1.18
C GLU A 685 32.66 10.58 0.89
N GLU A 686 33.03 11.85 1.03
CA GLU A 686 32.20 12.97 0.62
C GLU A 686 32.24 13.20 -0.91
N PRO A 687 31.16 13.73 -1.53
CA PRO A 687 31.18 14.08 -2.94
C PRO A 687 32.33 15.03 -3.29
N SER A 688 33.01 14.77 -4.41
CA SER A 688 34.13 15.57 -4.89
C SER A 688 33.90 16.05 -6.33
N SER A 689 34.46 17.22 -6.69
CA SER A 689 34.38 17.76 -8.06
C SER A 689 35.20 16.94 -9.08
N THR A 690 36.08 16.07 -8.60
CA THR A 690 36.84 15.12 -9.42
C THR A 690 36.50 13.69 -9.05
N ILE A 691 36.49 12.81 -10.05
CA ILE A 691 36.37 11.36 -9.83
C ILE A 691 37.71 10.91 -9.23
N LYS A 692 37.69 10.59 -7.94
CA LYS A 692 38.84 10.02 -7.23
C LYS A 692 38.75 8.52 -7.31
N VAL A 693 39.70 7.93 -8.03
CA VAL A 693 39.82 6.49 -8.14
C VAL A 693 40.77 5.99 -7.05
N ALA A 694 40.42 4.85 -6.42
CA ALA A 694 41.32 4.19 -5.48
C ALA A 694 42.59 3.73 -6.22
N SER A 695 43.76 4.15 -5.73
CA SER A 695 45.08 3.84 -6.30
C SER A 695 45.51 2.41 -6.07
#